data_AF-A0A367YT39-F1
#
_entry.id   AF-A0A367YT39-F1
#
_cell.length_a   1.000
_cell.length_b   1.000
_cell.length_c   1.000
_cell.angle_alpha   90.00
_cell.angle_beta   90.00
_cell.angle_gamma   90.00
#
_symmetry.space_group_name_H-M   'P 1'
#
loop_
_entity.id
_entity.type
_entity.pdbx_description
1 polymer ?
#
loop_
_entity_poly.entity_id
_entity_poly.type
_entity_poly.pdbx_seq_one_letter_code
_entity_poly.pdbx_strand_id
1 'polypeptide(L)'
;MEAVHRHQHRPRPEGGDQGLGEHALARPGGAGDAEQTASAAQQESGPVDGLLQRHRAGWGSRVAAGVASRSGARPTGPGVLDAVQPRSEIQQPHASSSSGSGARPRREPRATVGDDPPGGKSASSPHHRQYGARVIIPKPRSLTPATGTHRLDATTTVAGPAELVAPLRRLLGPGTGLALERSEAATLRVVHDPGLPAEHHVVEITPEQVTLTCADPAAAVWATQTLRQLLPPEALSAGATRTEWELPCLRVEDGPRFGWRGVMIDVVRHFMPLRDLYALVEQLSLHKYNVLHLHLTDDQGWRFECRAHPRLHTVGGTRPESMVGPDGPVDGTPHGGWYTQDQLRSLVAFAAERGITVVPEIEFPGHVEAALTAYPELAVPGHAVDRVRSAPGISDYVISTDDASLAFVLDVFTEVLDVFPSTFVHVGGDEAPRTRWLASPDSAALAEQRGLPDAGHLQRWFTEQLRDWLAERGRRLVGWDEICDEGPLAGAVAMAWRGPEKGVAAARAGLDVVMAPVTATYFDYYPSELPEERRCIFGLTTTAEAYAFDPLADLDADSAARVLGTQCQLWTEYVPDLRRAEYLLWPRACAHAEVAWSDPAGRSFEEFGQRLAGHVARLDALGINHRPETGPLPHQQGGTGVWRRGPSAPPAEEPLALAEPGV
;
A
#
# COMPACT_ATOMS: atom_id res chain seq x y z
N MET A 1 -23.79 68.06 7.12
CA MET A 1 -22.57 67.69 7.84
C MET A 1 -21.88 66.66 6.97
N GLU A 2 -21.37 67.08 5.81
CA GLU A 2 -20.05 67.72 5.58
C GLU A 2 -19.02 66.62 5.25
N ALA A 3 -18.43 66.51 4.05
CA ALA A 3 -17.85 67.51 3.13
C ALA A 3 -16.55 68.14 3.69
N VAL A 4 -15.49 68.37 2.91
CA VAL A 4 -15.17 68.02 1.51
C VAL A 4 -13.65 68.13 1.34
N HIS A 5 -13.02 67.35 0.43
CA HIS A 5 -12.00 67.93 -0.47
C HIS A 5 -11.65 67.01 -1.65
N ARG A 6 -11.86 67.54 -2.86
CA ARG A 6 -11.06 67.21 -4.06
C ARG A 6 -10.01 68.32 -4.25
N HIS A 7 -8.96 68.03 -5.00
CA HIS A 7 -8.54 68.88 -6.12
C HIS A 7 -7.93 68.02 -7.24
N GLN A 8 -7.90 68.54 -8.46
CA GLN A 8 -7.39 67.89 -9.67
C GLN A 8 -6.33 68.80 -10.31
N HIS A 9 -5.52 68.29 -11.26
CA HIS A 9 -5.33 68.92 -12.58
C HIS A 9 -4.62 67.93 -13.57
N ARG A 10 -4.42 68.39 -14.82
CA ARG A 10 -4.14 67.66 -16.10
C ARG A 10 -3.19 68.56 -16.96
N PRO A 11 -2.81 68.25 -18.23
CA PRO A 11 -2.27 67.01 -18.85
C PRO A 11 -1.16 67.23 -19.96
N ARG A 12 -0.58 66.14 -20.53
CA ARG A 12 -0.12 65.97 -21.96
C ARG A 12 1.07 66.85 -22.50
N PRO A 13 1.59 66.67 -23.76
CA PRO A 13 1.49 65.58 -24.79
C PRO A 13 2.83 65.15 -25.49
N GLU A 14 2.72 64.37 -26.59
CA GLU A 14 3.64 64.19 -27.76
C GLU A 14 4.94 63.34 -27.64
N GLY A 15 5.37 62.57 -28.67
CA GLY A 15 4.70 62.19 -29.95
C GLY A 15 5.57 61.41 -30.98
N GLY A 16 4.92 60.72 -31.94
CA GLY A 16 5.49 60.16 -33.21
C GLY A 16 6.25 58.82 -33.16
N ASP A 17 6.40 58.03 -34.25
CA ASP A 17 5.67 57.96 -35.53
C ASP A 17 5.95 56.61 -36.28
N GLN A 18 5.27 56.37 -37.41
CA GLN A 18 5.29 55.28 -38.43
C GLN A 18 6.57 54.41 -38.63
N GLY A 19 6.48 53.18 -39.17
CA GLY A 19 5.30 52.41 -39.59
C GLY A 19 5.59 51.25 -40.57
N LEU A 20 4.51 50.61 -41.07
CA LEU A 20 4.31 49.82 -42.32
C LEU A 20 5.39 48.82 -42.83
N GLY A 21 4.97 47.58 -43.13
CA GLY A 21 5.82 46.59 -43.81
C GLY A 21 5.19 45.20 -44.03
N GLU A 22 4.07 45.10 -44.74
CA GLU A 22 3.59 43.80 -45.23
C GLU A 22 4.46 43.27 -46.38
N HIS A 23 4.74 41.97 -46.42
CA HIS A 23 4.74 41.18 -47.66
C HIS A 23 4.69 39.67 -47.34
N ALA A 24 4.08 38.88 -48.21
CA ALA A 24 3.76 37.47 -47.98
C ALA A 24 4.32 36.55 -49.09
N LEU A 25 4.15 35.22 -48.89
CA LEU A 25 4.51 34.10 -49.78
C LEU A 25 6.04 33.81 -49.81
N ALA A 26 6.52 32.55 -49.88
CA ALA A 26 5.84 31.30 -50.26
C ALA A 26 6.40 30.04 -49.56
N ARG A 27 5.63 28.94 -49.61
CA ARG A 27 6.09 27.54 -49.57
C ARG A 27 6.14 27.03 -51.04
N PRO A 28 7.02 26.09 -51.45
CA PRO A 28 6.85 24.68 -51.06
C PRO A 28 8.12 23.79 -50.95
N GLY A 29 7.96 22.66 -50.25
CA GLY A 29 8.30 21.32 -50.72
C GLY A 29 9.77 20.94 -50.96
N GLY A 30 10.27 19.99 -50.16
CA GLY A 30 11.48 19.21 -50.46
C GLY A 30 11.68 18.10 -49.44
N ALA A 31 11.52 16.84 -49.87
CA ALA A 31 11.83 15.65 -49.06
C ALA A 31 13.20 15.10 -49.46
N GLY A 32 13.88 14.43 -48.54
CA GLY A 32 15.16 13.76 -48.79
C GLY A 32 15.68 13.08 -47.54
N ASP A 33 15.85 11.76 -47.60
CA ASP A 33 16.34 10.94 -46.48
C ASP A 33 17.83 11.14 -46.23
N ALA A 34 18.25 10.96 -44.97
CA ALA A 34 19.65 10.85 -44.58
C ALA A 34 19.79 9.85 -43.41
N GLU A 35 20.14 8.61 -43.75
CA GLU A 35 20.49 7.58 -42.77
C GLU A 35 21.87 7.84 -42.14
N GLN A 36 22.06 7.32 -40.92
CA GLN A 36 23.33 6.92 -40.31
C GLN A 36 24.53 7.91 -40.35
N THR A 37 24.85 8.52 -39.20
CA THR A 37 26.10 8.21 -38.45
C THR A 37 26.14 8.93 -37.09
N ALA A 38 26.11 8.16 -36.00
CA ALA A 38 26.65 8.55 -34.69
C ALA A 38 26.93 7.28 -33.87
N SER A 39 28.19 7.01 -33.55
CA SER A 39 28.60 5.85 -32.74
C SER A 39 29.51 6.30 -31.59
N ALA A 40 29.60 5.47 -30.56
CA ALA A 40 30.52 5.56 -29.44
C ALA A 40 30.41 6.82 -28.53
N ALA A 41 29.51 6.75 -27.56
CA ALA A 41 29.76 7.26 -26.21
C ALA A 41 29.46 6.13 -25.21
N GLN A 42 30.49 5.57 -24.57
CA GLN A 42 30.37 4.43 -23.67
C GLN A 42 31.21 4.70 -22.41
N GLN A 43 30.72 4.24 -21.25
CA GLN A 43 31.31 4.43 -19.91
C GLN A 43 31.23 5.90 -19.42
N GLU A 44 30.92 6.19 -18.16
CA GLU A 44 30.95 5.35 -16.94
C GLU A 44 29.60 5.31 -16.20
N SER A 45 29.25 4.15 -15.64
CA SER A 45 28.15 4.00 -14.68
C SER A 45 28.60 3.13 -13.49
N GLY A 46 28.88 3.77 -12.35
CA GLY A 46 29.33 3.10 -11.12
C GLY A 46 28.22 2.32 -10.40
N PRO A 47 28.55 1.27 -9.61
CA PRO A 47 27.56 0.30 -9.15
C PRO A 47 26.76 0.73 -7.91
N VAL A 48 25.42 0.65 -8.02
CA VAL A 48 24.47 0.88 -6.91
C VAL A 48 24.52 -0.22 -5.84
N ASP A 49 25.01 -1.42 -6.19
CA ASP A 49 25.18 -2.58 -5.29
C ASP A 49 25.93 -2.25 -3.99
N GLY A 50 26.83 -1.28 -4.05
CA GLY A 50 27.65 -0.84 -2.93
C GLY A 50 26.87 -0.26 -1.75
N LEU A 51 25.58 0.08 -1.90
CA LEU A 51 24.73 0.52 -0.79
C LEU A 51 24.01 -0.67 -0.12
N LEU A 52 23.45 -1.58 -0.94
CA LEU A 52 22.64 -2.71 -0.48
C LEU A 52 23.45 -3.73 0.34
N GLN A 53 24.71 -4.02 -0.07
CA GLN A 53 25.56 -4.94 0.71
C GLN A 53 25.94 -4.38 2.08
N ARG A 54 26.23 -3.07 2.19
CA ARG A 54 26.68 -2.45 3.44
C ARG A 54 25.59 -2.38 4.52
N HIS A 55 24.32 -2.31 4.14
CA HIS A 55 23.21 -2.43 5.11
C HIS A 55 23.00 -3.87 5.61
N ARG A 56 23.29 -4.91 4.82
CA ARG A 56 23.12 -6.31 5.24
C ARG A 56 24.24 -6.81 6.17
N ALA A 57 25.48 -6.32 6.01
CA ALA A 57 26.62 -6.73 6.83
C ALA A 57 26.50 -6.34 8.33
N GLY A 58 25.69 -5.33 8.66
CA GLY A 58 25.63 -4.77 10.02
C GLY A 58 24.92 -5.62 11.09
N TRP A 59 24.15 -6.64 10.71
CA TRP A 59 23.29 -7.39 11.63
C TRP A 59 23.86 -8.73 12.13
N GLY A 60 24.87 -9.30 11.45
CA GLY A 60 25.43 -10.61 11.80
C GLY A 60 26.27 -10.69 13.09
N SER A 61 26.56 -9.56 13.75
CA SER A 61 27.63 -9.45 14.76
C SER A 61 27.21 -9.01 16.16
N ARG A 62 25.91 -8.86 16.45
CA ARG A 62 25.41 -8.35 17.76
C ARG A 62 24.47 -9.25 18.56
N VAL A 63 24.21 -10.48 18.10
CA VAL A 63 23.37 -11.46 18.84
C VAL A 63 24.23 -12.54 19.55
N ALA A 64 25.53 -12.62 19.27
CA ALA A 64 26.41 -13.72 19.69
C ALA A 64 27.39 -13.38 20.84
N ALA A 65 26.99 -12.54 21.81
CA ALA A 65 27.81 -12.22 23.00
C ALA A 65 26.94 -11.78 24.20
N GLY A 66 26.19 -12.71 24.80
CA GLY A 66 25.13 -12.36 25.79
C GLY A 66 25.10 -13.11 27.13
N VAL A 67 25.72 -14.29 27.27
CA VAL A 67 25.66 -15.07 28.53
C VAL A 67 26.99 -15.77 28.83
N ALA A 68 27.79 -15.19 29.73
CA ALA A 68 28.85 -15.87 30.47
C ALA A 68 29.10 -15.13 31.80
N SER A 69 29.16 -15.85 32.92
CA SER A 69 29.31 -15.25 34.25
C SER A 69 30.75 -15.29 34.76
N ARG A 70 31.17 -14.28 35.54
CA ARG A 70 31.58 -14.48 36.95
C ARG A 70 31.97 -13.19 37.69
N SER A 71 31.81 -13.28 39.00
CA SER A 71 32.21 -12.37 40.08
C SER A 71 33.71 -12.04 40.15
N GLY A 72 34.06 -10.82 40.62
CA GLY A 72 35.38 -10.57 41.21
C GLY A 72 35.75 -9.10 41.49
N ALA A 73 36.19 -8.83 42.73
CA ALA A 73 37.08 -7.74 43.19
C ALA A 73 36.75 -6.22 42.97
N ARG A 74 36.68 -5.50 44.11
CA ARG A 74 37.17 -4.12 44.32
C ARG A 74 38.32 -4.19 45.37
N PRO A 75 39.31 -3.28 45.40
CA PRO A 75 39.21 -1.91 45.97
C PRO A 75 39.65 -0.82 44.95
N THR A 76 39.74 0.49 45.23
CA THR A 76 39.53 1.34 46.44
C THR A 76 38.52 2.47 46.07
N GLY A 77 38.34 3.67 46.65
CA GLY A 77 38.82 4.35 47.87
C GLY A 77 39.85 5.50 47.64
N PRO A 78 39.86 6.62 48.41
CA PRO A 78 38.90 7.07 49.44
C PRO A 78 38.41 8.54 49.33
N GLY A 79 37.40 8.89 50.14
CA GLY A 79 37.09 10.27 50.55
C GLY A 79 35.81 10.89 49.95
N VAL A 80 35.02 11.72 50.66
CA VAL A 80 34.97 12.11 52.09
C VAL A 80 33.50 12.34 52.50
N LEU A 81 33.21 12.20 53.81
CA LEU A 81 32.05 12.62 54.65
C LEU A 81 30.97 13.54 54.03
N ASP A 82 29.68 13.47 54.43
CA ASP A 82 29.21 13.39 55.84
C ASP A 82 27.88 12.64 56.09
N ALA A 83 27.51 12.48 57.37
CA ALA A 83 26.26 11.86 57.86
C ALA A 83 25.16 12.94 58.16
N VAL A 84 23.92 12.69 58.63
CA VAL A 84 23.40 11.88 59.77
C VAL A 84 21.87 11.61 59.61
N GLN A 85 21.37 10.53 60.22
CA GLN A 85 19.95 10.09 60.33
C GLN A 85 19.43 10.23 61.80
N PRO A 86 18.25 9.69 62.21
CA PRO A 86 16.87 9.83 61.74
C PRO A 86 15.92 10.22 62.92
N ARG A 87 14.59 10.08 62.79
CA ARG A 87 13.70 9.72 63.92
C ARG A 87 12.57 8.76 63.52
N SER A 88 12.13 8.00 64.52
CA SER A 88 10.98 7.08 64.59
C SER A 88 9.68 7.88 64.95
N GLU A 89 8.48 7.34 65.25
CA GLU A 89 8.15 6.02 65.81
C GLU A 89 6.68 5.57 65.63
N ILE A 90 6.52 4.25 65.74
CA ILE A 90 5.37 3.35 65.80
C ILE A 90 4.19 3.80 66.71
N GLN A 91 2.92 3.58 66.31
CA GLN A 91 1.88 2.87 67.12
C GLN A 91 0.51 2.65 66.44
N GLN A 92 -0.12 1.50 66.75
CA GLN A 92 -1.57 1.26 66.84
C GLN A 92 -1.87 0.67 68.24
N PRO A 93 -3.12 0.67 68.74
CA PRO A 93 -3.86 -0.60 68.78
C PRO A 93 -5.41 -0.53 68.67
N HIS A 94 -6.01 -1.73 68.68
CA HIS A 94 -7.43 -2.17 68.70
C HIS A 94 -8.38 -1.45 69.72
N ALA A 95 -9.71 -1.68 69.78
CA ALA A 95 -10.59 -2.78 69.33
C ALA A 95 -12.07 -2.29 69.13
N SER A 96 -13.20 -3.04 69.12
CA SER A 96 -13.57 -4.48 69.27
C SER A 96 -15.06 -4.73 68.88
N SER A 97 -15.40 -5.94 68.38
CA SER A 97 -16.69 -6.69 68.53
C SER A 97 -18.03 -6.08 68.01
N SER A 98 -19.04 -6.81 67.51
CA SER A 98 -19.30 -8.24 67.13
C SER A 98 -20.73 -8.29 66.49
N SER A 99 -21.39 -9.33 65.97
CA SER A 99 -21.25 -10.79 65.67
C SER A 99 -22.48 -11.19 64.81
N GLY A 100 -22.65 -12.34 64.13
CA GLY A 100 -21.87 -13.58 63.98
C GLY A 100 -22.77 -14.75 63.48
N SER A 101 -22.21 -15.95 63.22
CA SER A 101 -22.87 -17.17 62.68
C SER A 101 -23.21 -17.12 61.16
N GLY A 102 -23.12 -18.20 60.36
CA GLY A 102 -22.84 -19.62 60.65
C GLY A 102 -21.87 -20.31 59.66
N ALA A 103 -21.76 -21.65 59.71
CA ALA A 103 -20.54 -22.38 59.30
C ALA A 103 -20.60 -23.23 58.00
N ARG A 104 -19.41 -23.47 57.41
CA ARG A 104 -19.08 -24.62 56.52
C ARG A 104 -18.52 -25.79 57.37
N PRO A 105 -18.23 -27.01 56.83
CA PRO A 105 -16.91 -27.30 56.20
C PRO A 105 -16.98 -28.46 55.15
N ARG A 106 -15.95 -29.19 54.65
CA ARG A 106 -14.46 -29.16 54.57
C ARG A 106 -14.07 -29.60 53.13
N ARG A 107 -12.90 -29.20 52.59
CA ARG A 107 -12.11 -30.02 51.64
C ARG A 107 -10.66 -29.53 51.58
N GLU A 108 -9.69 -30.43 51.81
CA GLU A 108 -8.24 -30.14 51.88
C GLU A 108 -7.46 -31.49 51.93
N PRO A 109 -6.10 -31.54 51.79
CA PRO A 109 -5.40 -31.52 50.49
C PRO A 109 -4.42 -32.70 50.33
N ARG A 110 -3.60 -32.72 49.26
CA ARG A 110 -2.31 -33.45 49.26
C ARG A 110 -1.31 -33.01 48.19
N ALA A 111 -0.03 -33.05 48.54
CA ALA A 111 1.13 -33.05 47.65
C ALA A 111 2.36 -33.63 48.38
N THR A 112 3.22 -34.38 47.69
CA THR A 112 4.68 -34.56 47.96
C THR A 112 5.34 -35.35 46.80
N VAL A 113 6.69 -35.35 46.77
CA VAL A 113 7.57 -35.80 45.67
C VAL A 113 8.25 -37.14 45.99
N GLY A 114 8.77 -37.87 44.97
CA GLY A 114 9.70 -38.99 45.17
C GLY A 114 10.28 -39.62 43.89
N ASP A 115 11.50 -39.19 43.53
CA ASP A 115 12.62 -39.89 42.84
C ASP A 115 12.47 -40.63 41.48
N ASP A 116 13.63 -40.89 40.85
CA ASP A 116 13.90 -41.14 39.41
C ASP A 116 15.25 -41.95 39.30
N PRO A 117 15.67 -42.57 38.16
CA PRO A 117 15.02 -42.85 36.87
C PRO A 117 14.77 -44.38 36.69
N PRO A 118 15.44 -45.24 35.85
CA PRO A 118 16.51 -45.08 34.84
C PRO A 118 16.17 -45.51 33.38
N GLY A 119 16.57 -44.68 32.40
CA GLY A 119 17.08 -45.15 31.10
C GLY A 119 16.08 -45.55 29.98
N GLY A 120 15.78 -44.61 29.07
CA GLY A 120 15.12 -44.91 27.79
C GLY A 120 15.52 -43.90 26.70
N LYS A 121 15.97 -44.37 25.53
CA LYS A 121 16.23 -43.51 24.37
C LYS A 121 14.90 -43.13 23.72
N SER A 122 14.44 -41.90 23.94
CA SER A 122 13.27 -41.37 23.23
C SER A 122 13.59 -41.21 21.75
N ALA A 123 12.95 -42.01 20.89
CA ALA A 123 12.97 -41.81 19.45
C ALA A 123 11.96 -40.69 19.10
N SER A 124 12.38 -39.74 18.28
CA SER A 124 11.53 -38.63 17.85
C SER A 124 10.37 -39.12 16.98
N SER A 125 9.14 -38.98 17.47
CA SER A 125 7.93 -39.41 16.77
C SER A 125 7.72 -38.66 15.44
N PRO A 126 7.37 -39.36 14.33
CA PRO A 126 7.38 -38.79 12.99
C PRO A 126 6.11 -37.99 12.62
N HIS A 127 5.70 -37.02 13.45
CA HIS A 127 4.49 -36.20 13.19
C HIS A 127 4.71 -34.99 12.27
N HIS A 128 5.94 -34.74 11.80
CA HIS A 128 6.29 -33.57 10.96
C HIS A 128 6.06 -33.74 9.44
N ARG A 129 5.26 -34.72 8.98
CA ARG A 129 5.34 -35.19 7.58
C ARG A 129 4.03 -35.22 6.76
N GLN A 130 3.01 -34.43 7.11
CA GLN A 130 1.77 -34.41 6.29
C GLN A 130 1.00 -33.07 6.22
N TYR A 131 1.60 -31.93 6.55
CA TYR A 131 1.09 -30.64 6.08
C TYR A 131 1.56 -30.40 4.63
N GLY A 132 0.63 -30.00 3.75
CA GLY A 132 0.75 -30.28 2.32
C GLY A 132 1.78 -29.44 1.56
N ALA A 133 2.73 -30.10 0.88
CA ALA A 133 3.64 -29.50 -0.11
C ALA A 133 2.94 -29.03 -1.41
N ARG A 134 1.63 -28.76 -1.38
CA ARG A 134 0.79 -28.40 -2.53
C ARG A 134 -0.16 -27.23 -2.21
N VAL A 135 0.12 -26.50 -1.13
CA VAL A 135 -0.58 -25.26 -0.76
C VAL A 135 -0.07 -24.12 -1.64
N ILE A 136 -0.97 -23.49 -2.38
CA ILE A 136 -0.72 -22.30 -3.19
C ILE A 136 -1.86 -21.31 -2.94
N ILE A 137 -1.53 -20.04 -2.73
CA ILE A 137 -2.46 -18.90 -2.64
C ILE A 137 -1.89 -17.74 -3.46
N PRO A 138 -2.59 -17.22 -4.49
CA PRO A 138 -3.90 -17.66 -4.98
C PRO A 138 -3.96 -19.11 -5.50
N LYS A 139 -5.13 -19.74 -5.41
CA LYS A 139 -5.41 -21.03 -6.04
C LYS A 139 -5.17 -20.95 -7.56
N PRO A 140 -4.32 -21.80 -8.17
CA PRO A 140 -4.12 -21.76 -9.60
C PRO A 140 -5.35 -22.25 -10.36
N ARG A 141 -5.50 -21.82 -11.62
CA ARG A 141 -6.62 -22.25 -12.50
C ARG A 141 -6.70 -23.78 -12.67
N SER A 142 -5.55 -24.46 -12.75
CA SER A 142 -5.44 -25.92 -12.78
C SER A 142 -4.21 -26.40 -12.00
N LEU A 143 -4.34 -27.52 -11.27
CA LEU A 143 -3.24 -28.23 -10.63
C LEU A 143 -3.47 -29.74 -10.76
N THR A 144 -2.69 -30.40 -11.60
CA THR A 144 -2.65 -31.86 -11.78
C THR A 144 -1.43 -32.42 -11.05
N PRO A 145 -1.58 -33.14 -9.92
CA PRO A 145 -0.43 -33.67 -9.20
C PRO A 145 0.12 -34.95 -9.86
N ALA A 146 1.44 -35.13 -9.83
CA ALA A 146 2.11 -36.33 -10.30
C ALA A 146 2.82 -37.08 -9.14
N THR A 147 3.54 -38.15 -9.47
CA THR A 147 4.31 -38.99 -8.54
C THR A 147 5.79 -38.64 -8.60
N GLY A 148 6.45 -38.56 -7.44
CA GLY A 148 7.88 -38.30 -7.31
C GLY A 148 8.21 -36.87 -6.87
N THR A 149 9.51 -36.57 -6.80
CA THR A 149 10.08 -35.26 -6.51
C THR A 149 11.19 -34.92 -7.52
N HIS A 150 11.39 -33.63 -7.78
CA HIS A 150 12.57 -33.07 -8.45
C HIS A 150 13.50 -32.48 -7.39
N ARG A 151 14.80 -32.78 -7.44
CA ARG A 151 15.79 -32.21 -6.50
C ARG A 151 16.40 -30.93 -7.09
N LEU A 152 16.43 -29.87 -6.30
CA LEU A 152 17.30 -28.71 -6.53
C LEU A 152 18.47 -28.76 -5.54
N ASP A 153 19.68 -28.51 -6.02
CA ASP A 153 20.89 -28.44 -5.20
C ASP A 153 21.85 -27.37 -5.74
N ALA A 154 22.98 -27.15 -5.07
CA ALA A 154 23.94 -26.10 -5.45
C ALA A 154 24.51 -26.20 -6.88
N THR A 155 24.33 -27.33 -7.58
CA THR A 155 24.71 -27.51 -9.00
C THR A 155 23.59 -27.19 -9.99
N THR A 156 22.38 -26.87 -9.52
CA THR A 156 21.23 -26.52 -10.36
C THR A 156 21.53 -25.28 -11.21
N THR A 157 21.43 -25.46 -12.52
CA THR A 157 21.55 -24.43 -13.56
C THR A 157 20.21 -24.18 -14.24
N VAL A 158 20.10 -23.13 -15.05
CA VAL A 158 18.86 -22.72 -15.73
C VAL A 158 19.09 -22.46 -17.23
N ALA A 159 18.15 -22.90 -18.08
CA ALA A 159 18.10 -22.56 -19.52
C ALA A 159 16.92 -21.63 -19.84
N GLY A 160 17.00 -20.89 -20.93
CA GLY A 160 15.90 -20.06 -21.44
C GLY A 160 16.31 -18.64 -21.84
N PRO A 161 15.37 -17.84 -22.38
CA PRO A 161 15.58 -16.42 -22.71
C PRO A 161 16.00 -15.60 -21.49
N ALA A 162 16.83 -14.58 -21.68
CA ALA A 162 17.51 -13.89 -20.58
C ALA A 162 16.51 -13.14 -19.67
N GLU A 163 15.55 -12.48 -20.30
CA GLU A 163 14.47 -11.70 -19.75
C GLU A 163 13.46 -12.54 -18.95
N LEU A 164 13.22 -13.79 -19.34
CA LEU A 164 12.33 -14.72 -18.62
C LEU A 164 13.07 -15.50 -17.51
N VAL A 165 14.38 -15.73 -17.67
CA VAL A 165 15.24 -16.33 -16.65
C VAL A 165 15.56 -15.34 -15.51
N ALA A 166 15.55 -14.04 -15.77
CA ALA A 166 15.89 -13.01 -14.77
C ALA A 166 14.94 -13.00 -13.53
N PRO A 167 13.60 -13.02 -13.65
CA PRO A 167 12.68 -13.21 -12.53
C PRO A 167 12.99 -14.45 -11.69
N LEU A 168 13.23 -15.59 -12.36
CA LEU A 168 13.52 -16.87 -11.71
C LEU A 168 14.78 -16.80 -10.85
N ARG A 169 15.89 -16.30 -11.40
CA ARG A 169 17.14 -16.09 -10.63
C ARG A 169 16.94 -15.12 -9.47
N ARG A 170 16.27 -14.00 -9.73
CA ARG A 170 16.06 -12.89 -8.78
C ARG A 170 15.25 -13.29 -7.54
N LEU A 171 14.15 -14.02 -7.74
CA LEU A 171 13.16 -14.27 -6.69
C LEU A 171 13.36 -15.63 -5.99
N LEU A 172 13.87 -16.64 -6.70
CA LEU A 172 14.10 -17.98 -6.13
C LEU A 172 15.47 -18.08 -5.43
N GLY A 173 16.52 -17.50 -6.01
CA GLY A 173 17.90 -17.62 -5.52
C GLY A 173 18.13 -17.17 -4.07
N PRO A 174 17.66 -15.98 -3.62
CA PRO A 174 18.01 -15.43 -2.30
C PRO A 174 17.55 -16.26 -1.09
N GLY A 175 16.42 -16.96 -1.19
CA GLY A 175 15.90 -17.84 -0.14
C GLY A 175 16.33 -19.29 -0.28
N THR A 176 16.62 -19.75 -1.50
CA THR A 176 17.11 -21.12 -1.76
C THR A 176 18.63 -21.28 -1.68
N GLY A 177 19.39 -20.19 -1.68
CA GLY A 177 20.86 -20.19 -1.74
C GLY A 177 21.41 -20.62 -3.10
N LEU A 178 20.56 -20.80 -4.11
CA LEU A 178 20.94 -21.28 -5.43
C LEU A 178 21.39 -20.11 -6.32
N ALA A 179 22.59 -20.23 -6.90
CA ALA A 179 23.09 -19.24 -7.87
C ALA A 179 22.28 -19.26 -9.18
N LEU A 180 21.74 -20.43 -9.56
CA LEU A 180 20.95 -20.66 -10.77
C LEU A 180 21.67 -20.12 -12.02
N GLU A 181 22.91 -20.57 -12.24
CA GLU A 181 23.71 -20.12 -13.38
C GLU A 181 23.17 -20.63 -14.72
N ARG A 182 23.39 -19.87 -15.79
CA ARG A 182 22.83 -20.19 -17.10
C ARG A 182 23.59 -21.34 -17.77
N SER A 183 22.86 -22.35 -18.26
CA SER A 183 23.41 -23.49 -19.00
C SER A 183 22.34 -24.08 -19.93
N GLU A 184 22.66 -24.23 -21.21
CA GLU A 184 21.74 -24.86 -22.18
C GLU A 184 21.47 -26.34 -21.89
N ALA A 185 22.28 -26.98 -21.03
CA ALA A 185 22.10 -28.35 -20.56
C ALA A 185 21.25 -28.46 -19.27
N ALA A 186 20.70 -27.36 -18.75
CA ALA A 186 19.95 -27.34 -17.49
C ALA A 186 18.69 -28.23 -17.47
N THR A 187 18.36 -28.72 -16.27
CA THR A 187 17.08 -29.39 -15.97
C THR A 187 15.98 -28.42 -15.54
N LEU A 188 16.31 -27.20 -15.12
CA LEU A 188 15.36 -26.11 -14.91
C LEU A 188 15.33 -25.22 -16.15
N ARG A 189 14.18 -25.08 -16.80
CA ARG A 189 14.04 -24.35 -18.07
C ARG A 189 12.91 -23.33 -18.00
N VAL A 190 13.15 -22.17 -18.61
CA VAL A 190 12.12 -21.17 -18.89
C VAL A 190 11.92 -21.07 -20.40
N VAL A 191 10.68 -21.21 -20.86
CA VAL A 191 10.29 -21.27 -22.27
C VAL A 191 9.32 -20.14 -22.55
N HIS A 192 9.58 -19.38 -23.62
CA HIS A 192 8.64 -18.37 -24.12
C HIS A 192 7.60 -19.05 -25.02
N ASP A 193 6.31 -18.89 -24.70
CA ASP A 193 5.21 -19.29 -25.57
C ASP A 193 4.24 -18.11 -25.77
N PRO A 194 4.42 -17.29 -26.82
CA PRO A 194 3.53 -16.17 -27.12
C PRO A 194 2.15 -16.60 -27.66
N GLY A 195 1.86 -17.91 -27.71
CA GLY A 195 0.51 -18.44 -27.91
C GLY A 195 -0.34 -18.45 -26.63
N LEU A 196 0.28 -18.29 -25.46
CA LEU A 196 -0.43 -18.11 -24.18
C LEU A 196 -0.95 -16.67 -24.04
N PRO A 197 -2.12 -16.45 -23.39
CA PRO A 197 -2.57 -15.10 -23.06
C PRO A 197 -1.62 -14.39 -22.09
N ALA A 198 -1.64 -13.06 -22.04
CA ALA A 198 -0.80 -12.28 -21.13
C ALA A 198 -0.91 -12.75 -19.66
N GLU A 199 0.21 -12.68 -18.94
CA GLU A 199 0.42 -13.17 -17.58
C GLU A 199 0.20 -14.69 -17.35
N HIS A 200 -0.23 -15.46 -18.36
CA HIS A 200 -0.46 -16.90 -18.22
C HIS A 200 0.82 -17.72 -18.34
N HIS A 201 0.87 -18.81 -17.57
CA HIS A 201 2.03 -19.69 -17.48
C HIS A 201 1.65 -21.15 -17.18
N VAL A 202 2.58 -22.05 -17.48
CA VAL A 202 2.54 -23.47 -17.11
C VAL A 202 3.79 -23.79 -16.29
N VAL A 203 3.61 -24.40 -15.13
CA VAL A 203 4.69 -24.97 -14.30
C VAL A 203 4.59 -26.48 -14.36
N GLU A 204 5.57 -27.14 -14.97
CA GLU A 204 5.63 -28.61 -15.06
C GLU A 204 6.88 -29.14 -14.37
N ILE A 205 6.72 -30.15 -13.52
CA ILE A 205 7.76 -30.72 -12.65
C ILE A 205 7.71 -32.24 -12.77
N THR A 206 8.77 -32.82 -13.34
CA THR A 206 9.04 -34.27 -13.39
C THR A 206 10.32 -34.59 -12.60
N PRO A 207 10.61 -35.85 -12.27
CA PRO A 207 11.88 -36.20 -11.61
C PRO A 207 13.13 -35.78 -12.41
N GLU A 208 13.00 -35.62 -13.73
CA GLU A 208 14.08 -35.29 -14.66
C GLU A 208 14.18 -33.79 -14.98
N GLN A 209 13.06 -33.06 -15.03
CA GLN A 209 13.01 -31.67 -15.51
C GLN A 209 11.98 -30.80 -14.78
N VAL A 210 12.27 -29.51 -14.66
CA VAL A 210 11.31 -28.44 -14.33
C VAL A 210 11.21 -27.50 -15.53
N THR A 211 9.99 -27.26 -16.02
CA THR A 211 9.71 -26.37 -17.15
C THR A 211 8.73 -25.28 -16.72
N LEU A 212 9.11 -24.03 -16.93
CA LEU A 212 8.23 -22.86 -16.82
C LEU A 212 7.94 -22.35 -18.23
N THR A 213 6.76 -22.60 -18.76
CA THR A 213 6.32 -22.01 -20.04
C THR A 213 5.55 -20.74 -19.74
N CYS A 214 5.96 -19.61 -20.32
CA CYS A 214 5.48 -18.27 -19.95
C CYS A 214 5.08 -17.47 -21.19
N ALA A 215 3.95 -16.76 -21.12
CA ALA A 215 3.53 -15.83 -22.16
C ALA A 215 4.48 -14.63 -22.32
N ASP A 216 4.98 -14.11 -21.19
CA ASP A 216 5.70 -12.83 -21.10
C ASP A 216 6.57 -12.77 -19.80
N PRO A 217 7.32 -11.68 -19.54
CA PRO A 217 8.12 -11.54 -18.32
C PRO A 217 7.31 -11.51 -17.00
N ALA A 218 6.05 -11.07 -17.00
CA ALA A 218 5.21 -11.10 -15.80
C ALA A 218 4.72 -12.54 -15.51
N ALA A 219 4.35 -13.29 -16.54
CA ALA A 219 4.11 -14.73 -16.45
C ALA A 219 5.32 -15.48 -15.86
N ALA A 220 6.56 -15.07 -16.20
CA ALA A 220 7.78 -15.62 -15.59
C ALA A 220 7.97 -15.25 -14.11
N VAL A 221 7.52 -14.06 -13.68
CA VAL A 221 7.40 -13.73 -12.24
C VAL A 221 6.40 -14.69 -11.59
N TRP A 222 5.17 -14.79 -12.10
CA TRP A 222 4.10 -15.58 -11.48
C TRP A 222 4.41 -17.08 -11.42
N ALA A 223 5.04 -17.63 -12.46
CA ALA A 223 5.57 -19.00 -12.46
C ALA A 223 6.64 -19.21 -11.39
N THR A 224 7.52 -18.21 -11.17
CA THR A 224 8.52 -18.25 -10.10
C THR A 224 7.89 -18.16 -8.72
N GLN A 225 6.85 -17.34 -8.53
CA GLN A 225 6.11 -17.27 -7.26
C GLN A 225 5.37 -18.59 -6.97
N THR A 226 4.81 -19.24 -7.99
CA THR A 226 4.27 -20.61 -7.92
C THR A 226 5.34 -21.61 -7.45
N LEU A 227 6.56 -21.60 -8.02
CA LEU A 227 7.68 -22.43 -7.52
C LEU A 227 8.06 -22.12 -6.06
N ARG A 228 8.15 -20.83 -5.70
CA ARG A 228 8.48 -20.40 -4.32
C ARG A 228 7.47 -20.91 -3.30
N GLN A 229 6.19 -21.00 -3.64
CA GLN A 229 5.17 -21.56 -2.75
C GLN A 229 5.18 -23.09 -2.71
N LEU A 230 5.58 -23.77 -3.79
CA LEU A 230 5.73 -25.24 -3.82
C LEU A 230 6.93 -25.75 -3.00
N LEU A 231 7.93 -24.91 -2.77
CA LEU A 231 9.01 -25.19 -1.82
C LEU A 231 8.51 -25.14 -0.35
N PRO A 232 9.20 -25.82 0.58
CA PRO A 232 8.88 -25.73 2.01
C PRO A 232 9.19 -24.32 2.55
N PRO A 233 8.53 -23.86 3.63
CA PRO A 233 8.57 -22.46 4.05
C PRO A 233 9.98 -21.89 4.30
N GLU A 234 10.94 -22.71 4.72
CA GLU A 234 12.33 -22.26 4.94
C GLU A 234 13.00 -21.70 3.67
N ALA A 235 12.49 -22.01 2.47
CA ALA A 235 12.93 -21.45 1.19
C ALA A 235 12.56 -19.98 0.99
N LEU A 236 11.71 -19.43 1.86
CA LEU A 236 11.26 -18.04 1.83
C LEU A 236 11.98 -17.17 2.86
N SER A 237 12.69 -17.78 3.82
CA SER A 237 13.36 -17.07 4.89
C SER A 237 14.58 -16.28 4.43
N ALA A 238 14.81 -15.13 5.08
CA ALA A 238 15.92 -14.25 4.78
C ALA A 238 17.27 -14.88 5.21
N GLY A 239 18.11 -15.19 4.22
CA GLY A 239 19.45 -15.75 4.43
C GLY A 239 19.44 -17.28 4.39
N ALA A 240 19.53 -17.84 3.18
CA ALA A 240 19.54 -19.29 2.96
C ALA A 240 20.63 -20.01 3.77
N THR A 241 20.22 -20.99 4.57
CA THR A 241 21.11 -21.83 5.41
C THR A 241 21.39 -23.21 4.80
N ARG A 242 20.73 -23.53 3.69
CA ARG A 242 20.81 -24.80 2.94
C ARG A 242 20.67 -24.50 1.45
N THR A 243 21.22 -25.38 0.62
CA THR A 243 21.06 -25.35 -0.85
C THR A 243 20.28 -26.54 -1.39
N GLU A 244 19.92 -27.52 -0.55
CA GLU A 244 19.20 -28.72 -0.97
C GLU A 244 17.69 -28.59 -0.73
N TRP A 245 16.92 -28.83 -1.79
CA TRP A 245 15.46 -28.67 -1.83
C TRP A 245 14.82 -29.77 -2.69
N GLU A 246 13.56 -30.09 -2.39
CA GLU A 246 12.73 -30.97 -3.20
C GLU A 246 11.48 -30.21 -3.63
N LEU A 247 11.12 -30.33 -4.91
CA LEU A 247 9.83 -29.93 -5.47
C LEU A 247 8.98 -31.18 -5.70
N PRO A 248 7.68 -31.18 -5.39
CA PRO A 248 6.79 -32.29 -5.75
C PRO A 248 6.53 -32.30 -7.27
N CYS A 249 6.49 -33.48 -7.88
CA CYS A 249 6.10 -33.58 -9.29
C CYS A 249 4.62 -33.23 -9.48
N LEU A 250 4.33 -32.38 -10.47
CA LEU A 250 2.99 -31.87 -10.82
C LEU A 250 3.02 -31.10 -12.15
N ARG A 251 1.84 -30.72 -12.62
CA ARG A 251 1.61 -29.69 -13.64
C ARG A 251 0.60 -28.68 -13.11
N VAL A 252 0.94 -27.39 -13.18
CA VAL A 252 0.04 -26.25 -12.92
C VAL A 252 -0.13 -25.48 -14.23
N GLU A 253 -1.35 -25.11 -14.55
CA GLU A 253 -1.68 -24.18 -15.63
C GLU A 253 -2.44 -23.01 -15.01
N ASP A 254 -1.95 -21.78 -15.20
CA ASP A 254 -2.36 -20.67 -14.36
C ASP A 254 -2.25 -19.31 -15.07
N GLY A 255 -3.01 -18.33 -14.57
CA GLY A 255 -3.09 -16.97 -15.09
C GLY A 255 -4.22 -16.21 -14.40
N PRO A 256 -4.19 -14.87 -14.43
CA PRO A 256 -5.10 -14.06 -13.61
C PRO A 256 -6.52 -13.99 -14.18
N ARG A 257 -7.50 -13.89 -13.27
CA ARG A 257 -8.89 -13.49 -13.55
C ARG A 257 -9.00 -12.03 -14.03
N PHE A 258 -8.25 -11.11 -13.40
CA PHE A 258 -8.33 -9.68 -13.65
C PHE A 258 -6.97 -9.06 -13.99
N GLY A 259 -6.98 -8.02 -14.82
CA GLY A 259 -5.79 -7.24 -15.18
C GLY A 259 -5.31 -6.29 -14.08
N TRP A 260 -6.23 -5.79 -13.24
CA TRP A 260 -5.92 -4.99 -12.05
C TRP A 260 -6.05 -5.84 -10.79
N ARG A 261 -4.92 -6.09 -10.12
CA ARG A 261 -4.86 -6.83 -8.85
C ARG A 261 -4.07 -5.96 -7.89
N GLY A 262 -4.78 -5.06 -7.21
CA GLY A 262 -4.20 -3.93 -6.50
C GLY A 262 -4.19 -4.06 -4.99
N VAL A 263 -3.20 -3.41 -4.36
CA VAL A 263 -3.25 -2.97 -2.96
C VAL A 263 -2.89 -1.50 -2.90
N MET A 264 -3.67 -0.72 -2.17
CA MET A 264 -3.30 0.64 -1.80
C MET A 264 -2.59 0.67 -0.45
N ILE A 265 -1.52 1.45 -0.37
CA ILE A 265 -0.93 1.88 0.89
C ILE A 265 -0.96 3.41 0.98
N ASP A 266 -1.61 3.91 2.03
CA ASP A 266 -1.46 5.29 2.47
C ASP A 266 -0.12 5.45 3.18
N VAL A 267 0.64 6.46 2.76
CA VAL A 267 1.92 6.86 3.36
C VAL A 267 1.88 8.31 3.87
N VAL A 268 0.69 8.91 3.87
CA VAL A 268 0.41 10.25 4.38
C VAL A 268 0.04 10.21 5.85
N ARG A 269 -1.06 9.54 6.22
CA ARG A 269 -1.57 9.61 7.60
C ARG A 269 -0.50 9.09 8.57
N HIS A 270 0.27 8.05 8.19
CA HIS A 270 1.60 7.75 8.73
C HIS A 270 2.65 7.46 7.64
N PHE A 271 3.83 8.08 7.77
CA PHE A 271 4.92 7.98 6.79
C PHE A 271 5.66 6.64 6.91
N MET A 272 5.61 5.82 5.85
CA MET A 272 6.29 4.53 5.80
C MET A 272 7.70 4.65 5.21
N PRO A 273 8.78 4.27 5.90
CA PRO A 273 10.13 4.29 5.35
C PRO A 273 10.27 3.50 4.05
N LEU A 274 11.07 3.97 3.09
CA LEU A 274 11.25 3.33 1.76
C LEU A 274 11.60 1.84 1.82
N ARG A 275 12.38 1.42 2.83
CA ARG A 275 12.76 0.01 3.04
C ARG A 275 11.54 -0.89 3.35
N ASP A 276 10.53 -0.32 3.97
CA ASP A 276 9.31 -1.00 4.42
C ASP A 276 8.35 -1.14 3.21
N LEU A 277 8.34 -0.17 2.30
CA LEU A 277 7.69 -0.30 0.98
C LEU A 277 8.35 -1.38 0.09
N TYR A 278 9.67 -1.53 0.11
CA TYR A 278 10.33 -2.67 -0.56
C TYR A 278 9.90 -4.01 0.03
N ALA A 279 9.70 -4.11 1.36
CA ALA A 279 9.21 -5.32 2.00
C ALA A 279 7.76 -5.62 1.58
N LEU A 280 6.88 -4.61 1.56
CA LEU A 280 5.51 -4.74 1.06
C LEU A 280 5.49 -5.25 -0.40
N VAL A 281 6.30 -4.69 -1.29
CA VAL A 281 6.38 -5.12 -2.71
C VAL A 281 6.80 -6.60 -2.86
N GLU A 282 7.71 -7.11 -2.03
CA GLU A 282 8.05 -8.55 -2.00
C GLU A 282 6.86 -9.41 -1.53
N GLN A 283 6.10 -8.95 -0.54
CA GLN A 283 4.90 -9.64 -0.03
C GLN A 283 3.77 -9.66 -1.06
N LEU A 284 3.51 -8.53 -1.72
CA LEU A 284 2.48 -8.40 -2.77
C LEU A 284 2.80 -9.30 -3.97
N SER A 285 4.05 -9.30 -4.44
CA SER A 285 4.45 -10.09 -5.60
C SER A 285 4.32 -11.61 -5.33
N LEU A 286 4.63 -12.08 -4.11
CA LEU A 286 4.45 -13.49 -3.76
C LEU A 286 2.98 -13.96 -3.90
N HIS A 287 2.03 -13.05 -3.67
CA HIS A 287 0.59 -13.30 -3.78
C HIS A 287 0.00 -12.85 -5.13
N LYS A 288 0.85 -12.58 -6.13
CA LYS A 288 0.50 -12.27 -7.53
C LYS A 288 -0.32 -10.98 -7.74
N TYR A 289 -0.26 -10.04 -6.79
CA TYR A 289 -0.67 -8.65 -7.01
C TYR A 289 0.24 -7.99 -8.06
N ASN A 290 -0.32 -7.12 -8.90
CA ASN A 290 0.42 -6.42 -9.96
C ASN A 290 0.26 -4.88 -9.92
N VAL A 291 -0.52 -4.33 -8.98
CA VAL A 291 -0.61 -2.89 -8.74
C VAL A 291 -0.32 -2.58 -7.27
N LEU A 292 0.59 -1.63 -7.04
CA LEU A 292 0.72 -0.90 -5.79
C LEU A 292 0.17 0.51 -6.02
N HIS A 293 -0.99 0.81 -5.45
CA HIS A 293 -1.53 2.16 -5.39
C HIS A 293 -0.86 2.90 -4.23
N LEU A 294 -0.24 4.04 -4.51
CA LEU A 294 0.60 4.76 -3.54
C LEU A 294 0.02 6.15 -3.30
N HIS A 295 -0.74 6.27 -2.20
CA HIS A 295 -1.40 7.49 -1.76
C HIS A 295 -0.37 8.43 -1.11
N LEU A 296 0.03 9.48 -1.84
CA LEU A 296 1.21 10.31 -1.52
C LEU A 296 0.89 11.67 -0.88
N THR A 297 -0.36 12.13 -0.88
CA THR A 297 -0.71 13.49 -0.44
C THR A 297 -2.09 13.53 0.21
N ASP A 298 -2.21 14.17 1.37
CA ASP A 298 -3.47 14.40 2.08
C ASP A 298 -3.35 15.64 2.97
N ASP A 299 -4.41 15.99 3.70
CA ASP A 299 -4.43 17.08 4.66
C ASP A 299 -3.34 16.96 5.74
N GLN A 300 -3.02 15.73 6.18
CA GLN A 300 -2.05 15.46 7.24
C GLN A 300 -0.62 15.21 6.72
N GLY A 301 -0.39 15.44 5.42
CA GLY A 301 0.94 15.74 4.87
C GLY A 301 1.18 15.41 3.39
N TRP A 302 2.32 15.86 2.88
CA TRP A 302 2.72 15.69 1.48
C TRP A 302 4.02 14.86 1.35
N ARG A 303 3.99 13.77 0.60
CA ARG A 303 5.10 12.77 0.55
C ARG A 303 5.91 12.76 -0.74
N PHE A 304 5.54 13.54 -1.74
CA PHE A 304 6.23 13.62 -3.03
C PHE A 304 7.21 14.80 -3.12
N GLU A 305 8.49 14.57 -3.43
CA GLU A 305 9.43 15.65 -3.75
C GLU A 305 9.03 16.36 -5.07
N CYS A 306 8.24 17.43 -4.96
CA CYS A 306 8.06 18.39 -6.06
C CYS A 306 9.18 19.46 -6.03
N ARG A 307 9.85 19.68 -7.15
CA ARG A 307 11.02 20.55 -7.32
C ARG A 307 10.63 21.95 -7.83
N ALA A 308 9.58 22.05 -8.65
CA ALA A 308 8.93 23.31 -9.02
C ALA A 308 8.28 24.00 -7.80
N HIS A 309 7.75 23.22 -6.86
CA HIS A 309 7.05 23.73 -5.66
C HIS A 309 7.60 23.15 -4.34
N PRO A 310 8.84 23.49 -3.93
CA PRO A 310 9.51 22.83 -2.80
C PRO A 310 8.82 22.95 -1.44
N ARG A 311 7.94 23.96 -1.22
CA ARG A 311 7.21 24.08 0.05
C ARG A 311 6.24 22.92 0.26
N LEU A 312 5.77 22.26 -0.81
CA LEU A 312 4.89 21.08 -0.71
C LEU A 312 5.52 20.03 0.21
N HIS A 313 6.76 19.61 -0.07
CA HIS A 313 7.43 18.60 0.74
C HIS A 313 8.21 19.18 1.94
N THR A 314 8.76 20.41 1.85
CA THR A 314 9.54 21.00 2.97
C THR A 314 8.68 21.64 4.07
N VAL A 315 7.41 21.97 3.80
CA VAL A 315 6.42 22.44 4.79
C VAL A 315 5.32 21.41 4.95
N GLY A 316 4.60 21.09 3.87
CA GLY A 316 3.51 20.10 3.88
C GLY A 316 3.97 18.69 4.27
N GLY A 317 5.26 18.37 4.14
CA GLY A 317 5.81 17.07 4.54
C GLY A 317 5.87 16.81 6.06
N THR A 318 5.52 17.76 6.94
CA THR A 318 5.51 17.54 8.40
C THR A 318 4.34 18.24 9.11
N ARG A 319 3.60 17.50 9.93
CA ARG A 319 2.58 18.05 10.86
C ARG A 319 3.14 18.16 12.29
N PRO A 320 2.65 19.10 13.12
CA PRO A 320 3.20 19.34 14.46
C PRO A 320 2.86 18.27 15.49
N GLU A 321 1.75 17.56 15.30
CA GLU A 321 1.18 16.57 16.24
C GLU A 321 0.15 15.69 15.50
N SER A 322 -0.18 14.53 16.07
CA SER A 322 -1.22 13.60 15.57
C SER A 322 -2.29 13.34 16.63
N MET A 323 -3.56 13.30 16.23
CA MET A 323 -4.69 12.94 17.10
C MET A 323 -4.89 11.42 17.20
N VAL A 324 -4.98 10.86 18.42
CA VAL A 324 -5.04 9.40 18.64
C VAL A 324 -6.44 8.93 19.05
N GLY A 325 -7.38 8.97 18.10
CA GLY A 325 -8.80 8.62 18.26
C GLY A 325 -9.72 9.78 17.83
N PRO A 326 -11.01 9.55 17.54
CA PRO A 326 -11.93 10.63 17.12
C PRO A 326 -12.02 11.76 18.16
N ASP A 327 -12.16 11.40 19.44
CA ASP A 327 -12.07 12.30 20.59
C ASP A 327 -10.72 12.16 21.32
N GLY A 328 -9.66 11.82 20.57
CA GLY A 328 -8.37 11.42 21.11
C GLY A 328 -7.54 12.60 21.63
N PRO A 329 -6.59 12.35 22.55
CA PRO A 329 -5.53 13.31 22.80
C PRO A 329 -4.67 13.47 21.55
N VAL A 330 -4.15 14.68 21.33
CA VAL A 330 -2.98 14.89 20.47
C VAL A 330 -1.72 14.36 21.15
N ASP A 331 -0.82 13.77 20.38
CA ASP A 331 0.45 13.21 20.87
C ASP A 331 1.55 14.27 21.12
N GLY A 332 1.33 15.51 20.70
CA GLY A 332 2.31 16.61 20.77
C GLY A 332 3.64 16.31 20.05
N THR A 333 3.64 15.36 19.12
CA THR A 333 4.84 14.76 18.52
C THR A 333 4.86 15.05 17.01
N PRO A 334 5.81 15.86 16.51
CA PRO A 334 5.93 16.15 15.09
C PRO A 334 6.11 14.87 14.27
N HIS A 335 5.25 14.70 13.27
CA HIS A 335 5.24 13.53 12.39
C HIS A 335 5.38 13.98 10.93
N GLY A 336 6.27 13.34 10.19
CA GLY A 336 6.56 13.77 8.83
C GLY A 336 7.60 12.93 8.11
N GLY A 337 7.89 13.36 6.88
CA GLY A 337 8.73 12.68 5.92
C GLY A 337 8.16 12.84 4.51
N TRP A 338 9.04 12.67 3.53
CA TRP A 338 8.72 12.60 2.11
C TRP A 338 9.76 11.70 1.43
N TYR A 339 9.46 11.26 0.21
CA TYR A 339 10.39 10.52 -0.65
C TYR A 339 11.00 11.47 -1.66
N THR A 340 12.32 11.36 -1.89
CA THR A 340 12.93 12.03 -3.03
C THR A 340 12.48 11.38 -4.33
N GLN A 341 12.53 12.12 -5.43
CA GLN A 341 12.18 11.60 -6.75
C GLN A 341 13.02 10.38 -7.16
N ASP A 342 14.27 10.31 -6.71
CA ASP A 342 15.18 9.20 -6.98
C ASP A 342 14.83 7.97 -6.13
N GLN A 343 14.37 8.18 -4.88
CA GLN A 343 13.85 7.10 -4.04
C GLN A 343 12.58 6.48 -4.63
N LEU A 344 11.68 7.30 -5.19
CA LEU A 344 10.48 6.81 -5.86
C LEU A 344 10.79 6.08 -7.17
N ARG A 345 11.73 6.58 -8.00
CA ARG A 345 12.23 5.83 -9.18
C ARG A 345 12.87 4.49 -8.78
N SER A 346 13.57 4.42 -7.65
CA SER A 346 14.11 3.16 -7.11
C SER A 346 13.01 2.20 -6.64
N LEU A 347 11.90 2.70 -6.08
CA LEU A 347 10.72 1.89 -5.73
C LEU A 347 10.01 1.36 -6.97
N VAL A 348 9.77 2.24 -7.96
CA VAL A 348 9.19 1.90 -9.27
C VAL A 348 9.99 0.80 -9.96
N ALA A 349 11.32 0.94 -10.04
CA ALA A 349 12.18 -0.07 -10.65
C ALA A 349 12.12 -1.41 -9.89
N PHE A 350 12.24 -1.38 -8.56
CA PHE A 350 12.16 -2.58 -7.71
C PHE A 350 10.80 -3.30 -7.82
N ALA A 351 9.71 -2.55 -7.98
CA ALA A 351 8.37 -3.09 -8.19
C ALA A 351 8.19 -3.70 -9.59
N ALA A 352 8.67 -3.04 -10.65
CA ALA A 352 8.60 -3.55 -12.02
C ALA A 352 9.36 -4.89 -12.17
N GLU A 353 10.52 -5.03 -11.51
CA GLU A 353 11.28 -6.29 -11.41
C GLU A 353 10.52 -7.47 -10.75
N ARG A 354 9.36 -7.19 -10.15
CA ARG A 354 8.49 -8.09 -9.39
C ARG A 354 7.08 -8.16 -9.96
N GLY A 355 6.87 -7.67 -11.18
CA GLY A 355 5.57 -7.67 -11.86
C GLY A 355 4.57 -6.65 -11.31
N ILE A 356 5.03 -5.65 -10.55
CA ILE A 356 4.17 -4.64 -9.91
C ILE A 356 4.37 -3.27 -10.55
N THR A 357 3.27 -2.69 -11.05
CA THR A 357 3.17 -1.29 -11.43
C THR A 357 2.90 -0.46 -10.19
N VAL A 358 3.65 0.63 -9.98
CA VAL A 358 3.32 1.63 -8.95
C VAL A 358 2.47 2.72 -9.60
N VAL A 359 1.21 2.83 -9.15
CA VAL A 359 0.28 3.88 -9.55
C VAL A 359 0.36 5.00 -8.50
N PRO A 360 0.81 6.20 -8.84
CA PRO A 360 0.82 7.32 -7.91
C PRO A 360 -0.58 7.92 -7.78
N GLU A 361 -0.86 8.47 -6.60
CA GLU A 361 -2.01 9.31 -6.32
C GLU A 361 -1.55 10.66 -5.78
N ILE A 362 -2.10 11.73 -6.34
CA ILE A 362 -1.99 13.10 -5.82
C ILE A 362 -3.41 13.66 -5.72
N GLU A 363 -3.83 13.97 -4.50
CA GLU A 363 -5.19 14.41 -4.17
C GLU A 363 -5.49 15.82 -4.67
N PHE A 364 -6.51 15.94 -5.53
CA PHE A 364 -7.20 17.19 -5.83
C PHE A 364 -8.67 16.92 -6.21
N PRO A 365 -9.64 17.76 -5.80
CA PRO A 365 -9.48 19.06 -5.13
C PRO A 365 -9.69 19.06 -3.60
N GLY A 366 -10.11 17.93 -3.02
CA GLY A 366 -10.15 17.69 -1.57
C GLY A 366 -8.80 17.24 -1.02
N HIS A 367 -8.71 16.95 0.28
CA HIS A 367 -7.50 16.41 0.94
C HIS A 367 -6.21 17.23 0.72
N VAL A 368 -6.33 18.57 0.67
CA VAL A 368 -5.25 19.51 0.30
C VAL A 368 -4.65 20.33 1.44
N GLU A 369 -5.06 20.23 2.72
CA GLU A 369 -4.55 21.14 3.79
C GLU A 369 -3.01 21.20 3.89
N ALA A 370 -2.29 20.11 3.59
CA ALA A 370 -0.83 20.13 3.52
C ALA A 370 -0.28 20.99 2.37
N ALA A 371 -0.94 20.97 1.21
CA ALA A 371 -0.62 21.81 0.06
C ALA A 371 -1.05 23.27 0.31
N LEU A 372 -2.20 23.50 0.93
CA LEU A 372 -2.68 24.84 1.29
C LEU A 372 -1.81 25.49 2.38
N THR A 373 -1.28 24.72 3.33
CA THR A 373 -0.27 25.22 4.29
C THR A 373 1.04 25.57 3.58
N ALA A 374 1.42 24.75 2.59
CA ALA A 374 2.62 24.97 1.79
C ALA A 374 2.50 26.16 0.82
N TYR A 375 1.31 26.47 0.31
CA TYR A 375 1.01 27.56 -0.61
C TYR A 375 -0.42 28.10 -0.33
N PRO A 376 -0.60 28.98 0.69
CA PRO A 376 -1.91 29.51 1.07
C PRO A 376 -2.62 30.30 -0.02
N GLU A 377 -1.89 30.75 -1.04
CA GLU A 377 -2.41 31.35 -2.27
C GLU A 377 -3.29 30.41 -3.12
N LEU A 378 -3.21 29.09 -2.91
CA LEU A 378 -4.05 28.09 -3.59
C LEU A 378 -5.41 27.85 -2.91
N ALA A 379 -5.64 28.40 -1.72
CA ALA A 379 -6.90 28.20 -1.01
C ALA A 379 -8.02 29.06 -1.61
N VAL A 380 -9.28 28.60 -1.48
CA VAL A 380 -10.45 29.44 -1.78
C VAL A 380 -10.32 30.79 -1.03
N PRO A 381 -10.51 31.95 -1.69
CA PRO A 381 -10.25 33.26 -1.07
C PRO A 381 -10.92 33.46 0.29
N GLY A 382 -10.10 33.80 1.29
CA GLY A 382 -10.54 33.92 2.70
C GLY A 382 -10.45 32.64 3.54
N HIS A 383 -9.96 31.53 2.97
CA HIS A 383 -9.85 30.22 3.64
C HIS A 383 -8.42 29.65 3.64
N ALA A 384 -7.43 30.52 3.83
CA ALA A 384 -6.02 30.12 4.00
C ALA A 384 -5.82 29.24 5.25
N VAL A 385 -4.96 28.23 5.13
CA VAL A 385 -4.60 27.27 6.19
C VAL A 385 -3.21 27.63 6.76
N ASP A 386 -3.04 27.63 8.08
CA ASP A 386 -1.79 28.04 8.76
C ASP A 386 -0.93 26.88 9.28
N ARG A 387 -1.47 25.65 9.31
CA ARG A 387 -0.81 24.43 9.80
C ARG A 387 -1.27 23.19 9.04
N VAL A 388 -0.35 22.24 8.80
CA VAL A 388 -0.70 20.90 8.29
C VAL A 388 -1.61 20.20 9.30
N ARG A 389 -2.66 19.50 8.82
CA ARG A 389 -3.73 18.95 9.64
C ARG A 389 -3.22 17.88 10.61
N SER A 390 -3.78 17.87 11.82
CA SER A 390 -3.45 16.90 12.89
C SER A 390 -4.54 15.87 13.17
N ALA A 391 -5.75 16.10 12.62
CA ALA A 391 -6.92 15.26 12.81
C ALA A 391 -7.23 14.42 11.55
N PRO A 392 -7.74 13.19 11.71
CA PRO A 392 -8.22 12.37 10.60
C PRO A 392 -9.59 12.85 10.09
N GLY A 393 -10.04 12.27 8.97
CA GLY A 393 -11.37 12.48 8.38
C GLY A 393 -11.53 13.82 7.67
N ILE A 394 -12.59 13.91 6.85
CA ILE A 394 -12.96 15.00 5.92
C ILE A 394 -12.54 16.41 6.39
N SER A 395 -11.82 17.12 5.54
CA SER A 395 -11.69 18.58 5.62
C SER A 395 -12.67 19.28 4.71
N ASP A 396 -13.15 20.46 5.11
CA ASP A 396 -13.89 21.36 4.23
C ASP A 396 -12.96 22.32 3.46
N TYR A 397 -11.64 22.25 3.68
CA TYR A 397 -10.65 23.03 2.94
C TYR A 397 -10.31 22.37 1.60
N VAL A 398 -10.84 22.95 0.52
CA VAL A 398 -10.60 22.56 -0.87
C VAL A 398 -9.74 23.59 -1.60
N ILE A 399 -9.08 23.18 -2.67
CA ILE A 399 -8.28 24.08 -3.52
C ILE A 399 -9.18 25.07 -4.28
N SER A 400 -8.68 26.28 -4.54
CA SER A 400 -9.24 27.12 -5.58
C SER A 400 -9.07 26.45 -6.95
N THR A 401 -10.06 26.59 -7.83
CA THR A 401 -10.06 25.95 -9.15
C THR A 401 -9.71 26.92 -10.27
N ASP A 402 -9.18 28.11 -9.94
CA ASP A 402 -8.74 29.12 -10.91
C ASP A 402 -7.57 28.64 -11.79
N ASP A 403 -7.26 29.42 -12.82
CA ASP A 403 -6.26 29.05 -13.84
C ASP A 403 -4.83 28.99 -13.30
N ALA A 404 -4.50 29.70 -12.21
CA ALA A 404 -3.19 29.64 -11.57
C ALA A 404 -3.07 28.40 -10.66
N SER A 405 -4.14 28.08 -9.94
CA SER A 405 -4.24 26.83 -9.17
C SER A 405 -4.23 25.60 -10.08
N LEU A 406 -4.89 25.64 -11.24
CA LEU A 406 -4.75 24.59 -12.25
C LEU A 406 -3.31 24.50 -12.78
N ALA A 407 -2.67 25.61 -13.12
CA ALA A 407 -1.28 25.59 -13.60
C ALA A 407 -0.32 24.96 -12.58
N PHE A 408 -0.45 25.30 -11.29
CA PHE A 408 0.31 24.70 -10.19
C PHE A 408 0.13 23.17 -10.14
N VAL A 409 -1.11 22.68 -10.27
CA VAL A 409 -1.40 21.24 -10.25
C VAL A 409 -0.84 20.53 -11.48
N LEU A 410 -0.84 21.18 -12.66
CA LEU A 410 -0.22 20.64 -13.87
C LEU A 410 1.32 20.61 -13.80
N ASP A 411 1.95 21.57 -13.12
CA ASP A 411 3.39 21.54 -12.82
C ASP A 411 3.73 20.37 -11.87
N VAL A 412 2.91 20.12 -10.83
CA VAL A 412 3.07 18.92 -9.97
C VAL A 412 2.94 17.63 -10.79
N PHE A 413 1.87 17.46 -11.57
CA PHE A 413 1.68 16.25 -12.36
C PHE A 413 2.78 16.07 -13.42
N THR A 414 3.36 17.14 -13.96
CA THR A 414 4.51 17.06 -14.90
C THR A 414 5.68 16.31 -14.27
N GLU A 415 6.02 16.58 -13.00
CA GLU A 415 7.09 15.87 -12.30
C GLU A 415 6.67 14.44 -11.92
N VAL A 416 5.41 14.21 -11.56
CA VAL A 416 4.87 12.86 -11.27
C VAL A 416 5.00 11.95 -12.50
N LEU A 417 4.70 12.46 -13.71
CA LEU A 417 4.81 11.67 -14.94
C LEU A 417 6.24 11.29 -15.35
N ASP A 418 7.26 11.99 -14.84
CA ASP A 418 8.68 11.67 -15.02
C ASP A 418 9.22 10.69 -13.95
N VAL A 419 8.53 10.59 -12.81
CA VAL A 419 8.82 9.61 -11.75
C VAL A 419 8.16 8.26 -12.01
N PHE A 420 6.89 8.28 -12.43
CA PHE A 420 6.04 7.10 -12.52
C PHE A 420 5.72 6.75 -13.99
N PRO A 421 6.26 5.64 -14.52
CA PRO A 421 6.02 5.23 -15.91
C PRO A 421 4.63 4.62 -16.13
N SER A 422 3.82 4.43 -15.08
CA SER A 422 2.46 3.88 -15.12
C SER A 422 1.57 4.59 -16.15
N THR A 423 0.80 3.82 -16.92
CA THR A 423 -0.25 4.37 -17.79
C THR A 423 -1.36 5.01 -16.96
N PHE A 424 -1.60 4.53 -15.73
CA PHE A 424 -2.62 5.05 -14.82
C PHE A 424 -2.01 6.02 -13.80
N VAL A 425 -2.71 7.11 -13.52
CA VAL A 425 -2.40 8.08 -12.46
C VAL A 425 -3.70 8.37 -11.73
N HIS A 426 -3.70 8.27 -10.41
CA HIS A 426 -4.84 8.64 -9.59
C HIS A 426 -4.77 10.14 -9.26
N VAL A 427 -5.91 10.82 -9.31
CA VAL A 427 -6.06 12.22 -8.87
C VAL A 427 -6.82 12.35 -7.56
N GLY A 428 -7.19 11.21 -6.97
CA GLY A 428 -8.07 11.16 -5.80
C GLY A 428 -9.47 11.67 -6.15
N GLY A 429 -9.89 12.73 -5.46
CA GLY A 429 -11.08 13.52 -5.79
C GLY A 429 -12.37 13.09 -5.11
N ASP A 430 -12.26 12.25 -4.08
CA ASP A 430 -13.26 11.98 -3.05
C ASP A 430 -13.45 13.17 -2.11
N GLU A 431 -14.37 13.00 -1.15
CA GLU A 431 -14.52 13.78 0.09
C GLU A 431 -14.16 15.29 0.00
N ALA A 432 -14.67 15.98 -1.03
CA ALA A 432 -14.42 17.41 -1.31
C ALA A 432 -15.67 18.29 -1.08
N PRO A 433 -15.92 18.79 0.15
CA PRO A 433 -17.05 19.66 0.45
C PRO A 433 -17.14 20.93 -0.40
N ARG A 434 -18.21 21.03 -1.20
CA ARG A 434 -18.53 22.18 -2.06
C ARG A 434 -18.86 23.46 -1.28
N THR A 435 -18.91 23.40 0.06
CA THR A 435 -19.33 24.48 0.97
C THR A 435 -18.50 25.75 0.77
N ARG A 436 -17.18 25.65 0.62
CA ARG A 436 -16.30 26.82 0.45
C ARG A 436 -16.45 27.48 -0.92
N TRP A 437 -16.58 26.72 -2.02
CA TRP A 437 -16.85 27.29 -3.35
C TRP A 437 -18.23 27.95 -3.40
N LEU A 438 -19.27 27.29 -2.88
CA LEU A 438 -20.64 27.83 -2.86
C LEU A 438 -20.78 29.10 -2.00
N ALA A 439 -19.92 29.28 -0.99
CA ALA A 439 -19.86 30.49 -0.17
C ALA A 439 -18.95 31.61 -0.75
N SER A 440 -18.19 31.33 -1.81
CA SER A 440 -17.15 32.22 -2.36
C SER A 440 -17.67 33.03 -3.56
N PRO A 441 -17.73 34.38 -3.49
CA PRO A 441 -18.11 35.22 -4.62
C PRO A 441 -17.18 35.06 -5.83
N ASP A 442 -15.88 34.86 -5.57
CA ASP A 442 -14.88 34.66 -6.62
C ASP A 442 -15.08 33.31 -7.32
N SER A 443 -15.47 32.26 -6.58
CA SER A 443 -15.81 30.95 -7.16
C SER A 443 -17.11 31.01 -7.98
N ALA A 444 -18.11 31.79 -7.53
CA ALA A 444 -19.33 32.04 -8.30
C ALA A 444 -19.04 32.79 -9.62
N ALA A 445 -18.21 33.83 -9.59
CA ALA A 445 -17.77 34.54 -10.78
C ALA A 445 -16.94 33.65 -11.74
N LEU A 446 -16.11 32.76 -11.19
CA LEU A 446 -15.33 31.79 -11.96
C LEU A 446 -16.21 30.74 -12.66
N ALA A 447 -17.29 30.30 -12.01
CA ALA A 447 -18.30 29.44 -12.61
C ALA A 447 -19.05 30.14 -13.76
N GLU A 448 -19.48 31.40 -13.56
CA GLU A 448 -20.11 32.22 -14.61
C GLU A 448 -19.16 32.42 -15.81
N GLN A 449 -17.89 32.77 -15.56
CA GLN A 449 -16.85 32.94 -16.59
C GLN A 449 -16.65 31.66 -17.43
N ARG A 450 -16.81 30.48 -16.83
CA ARG A 450 -16.64 29.18 -17.49
C ARG A 450 -17.94 28.61 -18.06
N GLY A 451 -19.08 29.30 -17.89
CA GLY A 451 -20.39 28.84 -18.36
C GLY A 451 -20.95 27.65 -17.58
N LEU A 452 -20.49 27.44 -16.34
CA LEU A 452 -20.98 26.39 -15.45
C LEU A 452 -22.29 26.84 -14.76
N PRO A 453 -23.17 25.91 -14.31
CA PRO A 453 -24.42 26.28 -13.66
C PRO A 453 -24.22 27.05 -12.34
N ASP A 454 -23.24 26.63 -11.54
CA ASP A 454 -22.87 27.23 -10.26
C ASP A 454 -21.44 26.81 -9.83
N ALA A 455 -20.98 27.32 -8.69
CA ALA A 455 -19.66 27.04 -8.12
C ALA A 455 -19.50 25.58 -7.59
N GLY A 456 -20.58 24.82 -7.44
CA GLY A 456 -20.52 23.40 -7.08
C GLY A 456 -19.96 22.53 -8.21
N HIS A 457 -20.16 22.92 -9.46
CA HIS A 457 -19.68 22.21 -10.66
C HIS A 457 -18.19 22.46 -10.97
N LEU A 458 -17.50 23.27 -10.16
CA LEU A 458 -16.07 23.57 -10.33
C LEU A 458 -15.17 22.34 -10.11
N GLN A 459 -15.57 21.41 -9.24
CA GLN A 459 -14.89 20.12 -9.05
C GLN A 459 -14.83 19.35 -10.38
N ARG A 460 -15.99 19.16 -11.02
CA ARG A 460 -16.10 18.44 -12.29
C ARG A 460 -15.28 19.07 -13.39
N TRP A 461 -15.37 20.40 -13.55
CA TRP A 461 -14.53 21.13 -14.52
C TRP A 461 -13.03 20.88 -14.27
N PHE A 462 -12.58 20.97 -13.02
CA PHE A 462 -11.17 20.78 -12.68
C PHE A 462 -10.69 19.36 -12.99
N THR A 463 -11.47 18.34 -12.60
CA THR A 463 -11.17 16.93 -12.94
C THR A 463 -11.17 16.69 -14.45
N GLU A 464 -12.05 17.34 -15.22
CA GLU A 464 -12.05 17.24 -16.69
C GLU A 464 -10.77 17.83 -17.31
N GLN A 465 -10.30 18.98 -16.83
CA GLN A 465 -9.02 19.56 -17.28
C GLN A 465 -7.83 18.62 -17.00
N LEU A 466 -7.79 17.97 -15.83
CA LEU A 466 -6.76 16.98 -15.50
C LEU A 466 -6.88 15.72 -16.38
N ARG A 467 -8.11 15.22 -16.60
CA ARG A 467 -8.43 14.05 -17.43
C ARG A 467 -7.92 14.24 -18.86
N ASP A 468 -8.17 15.40 -19.46
CA ASP A 468 -7.75 15.71 -20.83
C ASP A 468 -6.24 15.93 -20.92
N TRP A 469 -5.63 16.68 -19.99
CA TRP A 469 -4.18 16.89 -19.96
C TRP A 469 -3.38 15.59 -19.76
N LEU A 470 -3.89 14.66 -18.94
CA LEU A 470 -3.30 13.33 -18.79
C LEU A 470 -3.44 12.49 -20.08
N ALA A 471 -4.60 12.54 -20.73
CA ALA A 471 -4.86 11.81 -21.98
C ALA A 471 -3.94 12.27 -23.13
N GLU A 472 -3.69 13.58 -23.28
CA GLU A 472 -2.70 14.14 -24.23
C GLU A 472 -1.30 13.54 -24.05
N ARG A 473 -0.96 13.13 -22.82
CA ARG A 473 0.36 12.58 -22.42
C ARG A 473 0.37 11.05 -22.39
N GLY A 474 -0.64 10.41 -22.97
CA GLY A 474 -0.77 8.94 -23.02
C GLY A 474 -1.08 8.30 -21.67
N ARG A 475 -1.57 9.09 -20.70
CA ARG A 475 -1.95 8.63 -19.35
C ARG A 475 -3.46 8.52 -19.24
N ARG A 476 -3.92 7.71 -18.30
CA ARG A 476 -5.33 7.52 -17.94
C ARG A 476 -5.55 8.02 -16.52
N LEU A 477 -6.47 8.97 -16.35
CA LEU A 477 -6.94 9.38 -15.04
C LEU A 477 -7.70 8.23 -14.38
N VAL A 478 -7.35 7.96 -13.14
CA VAL A 478 -8.17 7.20 -12.19
C VAL A 478 -8.58 8.18 -11.08
N GLY A 479 -9.74 7.99 -10.48
CA GLY A 479 -10.18 8.74 -9.31
C GLY A 479 -11.25 7.97 -8.56
N TRP A 480 -11.52 8.38 -7.33
CA TRP A 480 -12.61 7.82 -6.52
C TRP A 480 -13.97 8.12 -7.17
N ASP A 481 -14.99 7.30 -6.88
CA ASP A 481 -16.24 7.32 -7.66
C ASP A 481 -17.05 8.63 -7.59
N GLU A 482 -16.73 9.54 -6.66
CA GLU A 482 -17.10 10.97 -6.65
C GLU A 482 -16.93 11.68 -8.00
N ILE A 483 -15.89 11.35 -8.78
CA ILE A 483 -15.66 11.96 -10.11
C ILE A 483 -16.83 11.72 -11.09
N CYS A 484 -17.71 10.77 -10.77
CA CYS A 484 -18.90 10.40 -11.53
C CYS A 484 -20.23 10.89 -10.93
N ASP A 485 -20.24 11.64 -9.82
CA ASP A 485 -21.50 12.12 -9.20
C ASP A 485 -22.22 13.17 -10.06
N GLU A 486 -21.48 13.93 -10.89
CA GLU A 486 -22.03 14.78 -11.97
C GLU A 486 -22.22 14.01 -13.30
N GLY A 487 -22.32 12.68 -13.23
CA GLY A 487 -22.45 11.79 -14.38
C GLY A 487 -21.11 11.26 -14.91
N PRO A 488 -21.12 10.33 -15.89
CA PRO A 488 -19.94 9.61 -16.33
C PRO A 488 -18.79 10.52 -16.81
N LEU A 489 -17.58 10.30 -16.27
CA LEU A 489 -16.35 10.95 -16.70
C LEU A 489 -15.68 10.13 -17.81
N ALA A 490 -16.13 10.30 -19.06
CA ALA A 490 -15.60 9.55 -20.20
C ALA A 490 -14.06 9.65 -20.30
N GLY A 491 -13.41 8.53 -20.62
CA GLY A 491 -11.93 8.41 -20.72
C GLY A 491 -11.22 8.11 -19.39
N ALA A 492 -11.83 8.43 -18.24
CA ALA A 492 -11.29 8.08 -16.93
C ALA A 492 -11.58 6.61 -16.55
N VAL A 493 -11.04 6.21 -15.40
CA VAL A 493 -11.37 4.99 -14.66
C VAL A 493 -11.98 5.39 -13.32
N ALA A 494 -13.13 4.82 -12.95
CA ALA A 494 -13.71 5.04 -11.63
C ALA A 494 -13.22 3.97 -10.64
N MET A 495 -12.72 4.37 -9.47
CA MET A 495 -12.45 3.48 -8.35
C MET A 495 -13.64 3.49 -7.38
N ALA A 496 -14.44 2.43 -7.42
CA ALA A 496 -15.70 2.33 -6.70
C ALA A 496 -15.48 1.92 -5.24
N TRP A 497 -15.55 2.88 -4.33
CA TRP A 497 -15.25 2.69 -2.90
C TRP A 497 -16.48 2.78 -2.00
N ARG A 498 -17.41 3.72 -2.27
CA ARG A 498 -18.59 3.95 -1.41
C ARG A 498 -19.53 2.75 -1.37
N GLY A 499 -19.59 2.00 -2.47
CA GLY A 499 -20.27 0.72 -2.57
C GLY A 499 -20.12 0.09 -3.97
N PRO A 500 -20.38 -1.21 -4.12
CA PRO A 500 -20.28 -1.90 -5.41
C PRO A 500 -21.24 -1.31 -6.45
N GLU A 501 -22.41 -0.79 -6.03
CA GLU A 501 -23.42 -0.20 -6.92
C GLU A 501 -22.92 1.05 -7.66
N LYS A 502 -22.02 1.84 -7.08
CA LYS A 502 -21.32 2.93 -7.79
C LYS A 502 -20.47 2.40 -8.95
N GLY A 503 -19.76 1.30 -8.73
CA GLY A 503 -18.98 0.61 -9.76
C GLY A 503 -19.86 -0.01 -10.84
N VAL A 504 -20.98 -0.62 -10.45
CA VAL A 504 -21.98 -1.16 -11.39
C VAL A 504 -22.60 -0.05 -12.26
N ALA A 505 -22.89 1.12 -11.67
CA ALA A 505 -23.38 2.28 -12.41
C ALA A 505 -22.34 2.83 -13.40
N ALA A 506 -21.09 3.00 -12.98
CA ALA A 506 -20.00 3.48 -13.84
C ALA A 506 -19.71 2.52 -15.01
N ALA A 507 -19.67 1.20 -14.74
CA ALA A 507 -19.47 0.17 -15.77
C ALA A 507 -20.60 0.15 -16.81
N ARG A 508 -21.86 0.22 -16.37
CA ARG A 508 -23.03 0.33 -17.27
C ARG A 508 -23.08 1.66 -18.04
N ALA A 509 -22.48 2.72 -17.50
CA ALA A 509 -22.27 3.99 -18.21
C ALA A 509 -21.06 3.96 -19.18
N GLY A 510 -20.36 2.82 -19.29
CA GLY A 510 -19.29 2.59 -20.25
C GLY A 510 -17.90 3.05 -19.81
N LEU A 511 -17.72 3.46 -18.55
CA LEU A 511 -16.39 3.68 -17.97
C LEU A 511 -15.73 2.34 -17.64
N ASP A 512 -14.40 2.30 -17.69
CA ASP A 512 -13.64 1.22 -17.07
C ASP A 512 -13.63 1.42 -15.53
N VAL A 513 -13.63 0.34 -14.76
CA VAL A 513 -13.83 0.39 -13.30
C VAL A 513 -12.80 -0.47 -12.55
N VAL A 514 -12.33 0.05 -11.41
CA VAL A 514 -11.68 -0.76 -10.36
C VAL A 514 -12.64 -0.87 -9.19
N MET A 515 -13.00 -2.10 -8.81
CA MET A 515 -13.87 -2.34 -7.65
C MET A 515 -13.05 -2.31 -6.36
N ALA A 516 -13.44 -1.48 -5.40
CA ALA A 516 -12.75 -1.29 -4.13
C ALA A 516 -13.71 -0.99 -2.93
N PRO A 517 -14.87 -1.67 -2.80
CA PRO A 517 -15.91 -1.23 -1.87
C PRO A 517 -15.53 -1.40 -0.40
N VAL A 518 -15.86 -0.39 0.42
CA VAL A 518 -15.69 -0.37 1.89
C VAL A 518 -16.25 -1.60 2.60
N THR A 519 -17.26 -2.24 2.02
CA THR A 519 -17.92 -3.43 2.58
C THR A 519 -17.09 -4.71 2.49
N ALA A 520 -15.99 -4.72 1.72
CA ALA A 520 -15.19 -5.92 1.49
C ALA A 520 -13.67 -5.71 1.39
N THR A 521 -13.19 -4.51 1.04
CA THR A 521 -11.78 -4.32 0.66
C THR A 521 -10.99 -3.31 1.52
N TYR A 522 -11.64 -2.59 2.44
CA TYR A 522 -10.96 -1.68 3.37
C TYR A 522 -10.36 -2.45 4.54
N PHE A 523 -9.03 -2.60 4.57
CA PHE A 523 -8.31 -3.39 5.58
C PHE A 523 -7.79 -2.54 6.75
N ASP A 524 -7.93 -1.22 6.69
CA ASP A 524 -7.87 -0.34 7.87
C ASP A 524 -9.02 -0.61 8.87
N TYR A 525 -10.13 -1.21 8.43
CA TYR A 525 -11.24 -1.67 9.28
C TYR A 525 -10.86 -2.84 10.20
N TYR A 526 -11.62 -3.04 11.27
CA TYR A 526 -11.38 -4.14 12.22
C TYR A 526 -11.41 -5.51 11.52
N PRO A 527 -10.43 -6.41 11.78
CA PRO A 527 -10.38 -7.74 11.16
C PRO A 527 -11.25 -8.80 11.88
N SER A 528 -11.86 -8.46 13.03
CA SER A 528 -12.78 -9.32 13.78
C SER A 528 -13.62 -8.51 14.77
N GLU A 529 -14.52 -9.17 15.51
CA GLU A 529 -15.28 -8.57 16.63
C GLU A 529 -14.56 -8.65 18.00
N LEU A 530 -13.36 -9.24 18.09
CA LEU A 530 -12.68 -9.46 19.37
C LEU A 530 -12.39 -8.12 20.11
N PRO A 531 -12.68 -8.01 21.42
CA PRO A 531 -12.42 -6.79 22.19
C PRO A 531 -10.93 -6.48 22.41
N GLU A 532 -10.05 -7.46 22.21
CA GLU A 532 -8.59 -7.33 22.31
C GLU A 532 -7.94 -6.67 21.07
N GLU A 533 -8.67 -6.54 19.95
CA GLU A 533 -8.17 -5.89 18.73
C GLU A 533 -7.64 -4.48 19.03
N ARG A 534 -6.50 -4.12 18.42
CA ARG A 534 -6.04 -2.72 18.43
C ARG A 534 -6.96 -1.86 17.58
N ARG A 535 -7.17 -0.61 18.00
CA ARG A 535 -7.99 0.40 17.31
C ARG A 535 -7.73 0.44 15.80
N CYS A 536 -8.83 0.41 15.06
CA CYS A 536 -8.99 0.67 13.63
C CYS A 536 -9.90 1.91 13.46
N ILE A 537 -10.03 2.42 12.22
CA ILE A 537 -10.79 3.65 11.93
C ILE A 537 -12.28 3.49 12.32
N PHE A 538 -12.98 2.53 11.70
CA PHE A 538 -14.28 1.99 12.09
C PHE A 538 -14.50 0.64 11.37
N GLY A 539 -15.75 0.22 11.15
CA GLY A 539 -16.11 -0.90 10.27
C GLY A 539 -15.70 -2.30 10.74
N LEU A 540 -16.05 -3.29 9.93
CA LEU A 540 -15.64 -4.69 10.06
C LEU A 540 -15.35 -5.22 8.65
N THR A 541 -14.22 -5.88 8.47
CA THR A 541 -13.90 -6.60 7.23
C THR A 541 -13.02 -7.78 7.60
N THR A 542 -13.60 -8.96 7.75
CA THR A 542 -12.92 -10.20 8.07
C THR A 542 -12.30 -10.85 6.82
N THR A 543 -11.47 -11.87 7.01
CA THR A 543 -10.97 -12.72 5.92
C THR A 543 -12.09 -13.44 5.16
N ALA A 544 -13.26 -13.65 5.79
CA ALA A 544 -14.42 -14.27 5.16
C ALA A 544 -15.13 -13.30 4.22
N GLU A 545 -15.37 -12.06 4.65
CA GLU A 545 -15.97 -11.00 3.81
C GLU A 545 -15.06 -10.66 2.62
N ALA A 546 -13.76 -10.53 2.85
CA ALA A 546 -12.76 -10.34 1.80
C ALA A 546 -12.63 -11.51 0.80
N TYR A 547 -13.08 -12.73 1.17
CA TYR A 547 -13.13 -13.90 0.28
C TYR A 547 -14.46 -14.02 -0.48
N ALA A 548 -15.56 -13.68 0.21
CA ALA A 548 -16.92 -13.80 -0.30
C ALA A 548 -17.23 -12.79 -1.41
N PHE A 549 -16.46 -11.70 -1.50
CA PHE A 549 -16.60 -10.68 -2.53
C PHE A 549 -16.51 -11.26 -3.95
N ASP A 550 -17.32 -10.70 -4.85
CA ASP A 550 -17.19 -10.92 -6.29
C ASP A 550 -17.28 -9.59 -7.04
N PRO A 551 -16.17 -9.09 -7.63
CA PRO A 551 -16.15 -7.82 -8.37
C PRO A 551 -17.06 -7.78 -9.61
N LEU A 552 -17.66 -8.90 -10.02
CA LEU A 552 -18.59 -8.99 -11.15
C LEU A 552 -20.05 -9.22 -10.71
N ALA A 553 -20.39 -9.03 -9.44
CA ALA A 553 -21.77 -9.10 -8.97
C ALA A 553 -22.67 -8.08 -9.70
N ASP A 554 -23.90 -8.49 -10.00
CA ASP A 554 -24.95 -7.68 -10.66
C ASP A 554 -24.57 -7.04 -12.02
N LEU A 555 -23.51 -7.51 -12.68
CA LEU A 555 -23.07 -7.06 -14.00
C LEU A 555 -23.47 -8.03 -15.11
N ASP A 556 -23.99 -7.48 -16.21
CA ASP A 556 -24.06 -8.15 -17.52
C ASP A 556 -22.67 -8.31 -18.15
N ALA A 557 -22.55 -9.09 -19.23
CA ALA A 557 -21.26 -9.42 -19.83
C ALA A 557 -20.50 -8.21 -20.41
N ASP A 558 -21.21 -7.24 -20.99
CA ASP A 558 -20.59 -6.05 -21.60
C ASP A 558 -20.09 -5.08 -20.52
N SER A 559 -20.86 -4.92 -19.45
CA SER A 559 -20.47 -4.12 -18.27
C SER A 559 -19.40 -4.84 -17.43
N ALA A 560 -19.42 -6.16 -17.33
CA ALA A 560 -18.38 -6.94 -16.66
C ALA A 560 -17.03 -6.82 -17.37
N ALA A 561 -17.01 -6.70 -18.70
CA ALA A 561 -15.80 -6.45 -19.47
C ALA A 561 -15.14 -5.08 -19.20
N ARG A 562 -15.82 -4.17 -18.48
CA ARG A 562 -15.26 -2.89 -18.00
C ARG A 562 -14.54 -2.97 -16.66
N VAL A 563 -14.75 -4.03 -15.88
CA VAL A 563 -14.10 -4.18 -14.58
C VAL A 563 -12.65 -4.63 -14.82
N LEU A 564 -11.72 -3.67 -14.72
CA LEU A 564 -10.28 -3.92 -14.84
C LEU A 564 -9.83 -4.91 -13.76
N GLY A 565 -10.45 -4.83 -12.58
CA GLY A 565 -10.27 -5.77 -11.48
C GLY A 565 -10.64 -5.19 -10.13
N THR A 566 -9.88 -5.56 -9.11
CA THR A 566 -10.19 -5.29 -7.70
C THR A 566 -8.95 -4.83 -6.92
N GLN A 567 -9.19 -4.00 -5.91
CA GLN A 567 -8.16 -3.44 -5.03
C GLN A 567 -8.60 -3.50 -3.56
N CYS A 568 -7.65 -3.75 -2.66
CA CYS A 568 -7.85 -3.55 -1.23
C CYS A 568 -7.06 -2.36 -0.71
N GLN A 569 -7.65 -1.66 0.26
CA GLN A 569 -7.21 -0.37 0.76
C GLN A 569 -6.64 -0.53 2.17
N LEU A 570 -5.63 0.27 2.48
CA LEU A 570 -5.10 0.40 3.83
C LEU A 570 -4.77 1.86 4.13
N TRP A 571 -5.78 2.57 4.63
CA TRP A 571 -5.63 3.88 5.26
C TRP A 571 -4.89 3.76 6.61
N THR A 572 -4.12 4.78 7.00
CA THR A 572 -3.09 4.64 8.04
C THR A 572 -3.25 5.51 9.29
N GLU A 573 -4.42 6.11 9.55
CA GLU A 573 -4.71 6.89 10.78
C GLU A 573 -4.32 6.13 12.06
N TYR A 574 -4.49 4.81 12.06
CA TYR A 574 -4.17 3.93 13.19
C TYR A 574 -3.10 2.86 12.85
N VAL A 575 -2.30 3.11 11.81
CA VAL A 575 -1.29 2.20 11.24
C VAL A 575 0.09 2.88 11.19
N PRO A 576 0.76 3.08 12.36
CA PRO A 576 1.97 3.92 12.43
C PRO A 576 3.25 3.25 11.88
N ASP A 577 3.20 1.97 11.53
CA ASP A 577 4.36 1.20 11.08
C ASP A 577 3.94 -0.01 10.21
N LEU A 578 4.91 -0.56 9.48
CA LEU A 578 4.71 -1.74 8.64
C LEU A 578 4.20 -2.97 9.43
N ARG A 579 4.55 -3.14 10.70
CA ARG A 579 4.07 -4.30 11.48
C ARG A 579 2.57 -4.23 11.75
N ARG A 580 2.03 -3.02 11.97
CA ARG A 580 0.59 -2.80 12.05
C ARG A 580 -0.07 -2.93 10.67
N ALA A 581 0.61 -2.52 9.59
CA ALA A 581 0.11 -2.73 8.23
C ALA A 581 0.01 -4.23 7.89
N GLU A 582 1.07 -5.01 8.14
CA GLU A 582 1.11 -6.47 7.94
C GLU A 582 0.04 -7.21 8.74
N TYR A 583 -0.24 -6.77 9.97
CA TYR A 583 -1.30 -7.34 10.81
C TYR A 583 -2.70 -7.13 10.20
N LEU A 584 -2.89 -6.01 9.51
CA LEU A 584 -4.18 -5.66 8.90
C LEU A 584 -4.32 -6.24 7.50
N LEU A 585 -3.26 -6.23 6.69
CA LEU A 585 -3.24 -6.87 5.37
C LEU A 585 -3.36 -8.39 5.50
N TRP A 586 -2.53 -9.04 6.31
CA TRP A 586 -2.41 -10.50 6.29
C TRP A 586 -3.16 -11.14 7.48
N PRO A 587 -4.10 -12.08 7.25
CA PRO A 587 -4.31 -12.85 6.00
C PRO A 587 -5.40 -12.35 5.04
N ARG A 588 -6.04 -11.19 5.25
CA ARG A 588 -7.14 -10.70 4.38
C ARG A 588 -6.73 -10.51 2.91
N ALA A 589 -5.50 -10.03 2.69
CA ALA A 589 -4.90 -9.90 1.37
C ALA A 589 -4.56 -11.26 0.71
N CYS A 590 -4.49 -12.38 1.46
CA CYS A 590 -4.47 -13.72 0.86
C CYS A 590 -5.83 -14.08 0.24
N ALA A 591 -6.94 -13.69 0.90
CA ALA A 591 -8.29 -13.93 0.41
C ALA A 591 -8.61 -13.04 -0.80
N HIS A 592 -8.36 -11.74 -0.69
CA HIS A 592 -8.54 -10.81 -1.81
C HIS A 592 -7.66 -11.15 -3.03
N ALA A 593 -6.44 -11.67 -2.83
CA ALA A 593 -5.62 -12.16 -3.94
C ALA A 593 -6.27 -13.35 -4.67
N GLU A 594 -6.96 -14.24 -3.95
CA GLU A 594 -7.73 -15.33 -4.55
C GLU A 594 -8.96 -14.82 -5.32
N VAL A 595 -9.67 -13.81 -4.79
CA VAL A 595 -10.76 -13.13 -5.52
C VAL A 595 -10.25 -12.46 -6.81
N ALA A 596 -9.05 -11.88 -6.76
CA ALA A 596 -8.42 -11.12 -7.84
C ALA A 596 -7.75 -11.99 -8.93
N TRP A 597 -7.31 -13.20 -8.58
CA TRP A 597 -6.53 -14.08 -9.46
C TRP A 597 -7.30 -15.32 -9.92
N SER A 598 -8.00 -16.01 -9.02
CA SER A 598 -8.48 -17.38 -9.27
C SER A 598 -9.81 -17.42 -10.02
N ASP A 599 -10.10 -18.56 -10.65
CA ASP A 599 -11.41 -18.83 -11.24
C ASP A 599 -12.51 -18.78 -10.16
N PRO A 600 -13.62 -18.02 -10.35
CA PRO A 600 -14.66 -17.94 -9.36
C PRO A 600 -15.47 -19.24 -9.20
N ALA A 601 -15.44 -20.14 -10.19
CA ALA A 601 -16.20 -21.39 -10.16
C ALA A 601 -15.62 -22.37 -9.12
N GLY A 602 -16.46 -22.79 -8.16
CA GLY A 602 -16.05 -23.73 -7.11
C GLY A 602 -15.10 -23.12 -6.05
N ARG A 603 -15.07 -21.78 -5.91
CA ARG A 603 -14.54 -21.14 -4.70
C ARG A 603 -15.25 -21.68 -3.45
N SER A 604 -14.49 -21.90 -2.38
CA SER A 604 -15.01 -22.37 -1.10
C SER A 604 -14.14 -21.83 0.03
N PHE A 605 -14.75 -21.10 0.97
CA PHE A 605 -14.01 -20.53 2.10
C PHE A 605 -13.43 -21.61 3.03
N GLU A 606 -14.06 -22.79 3.11
CA GLU A 606 -13.51 -23.93 3.87
C GLU A 606 -12.23 -24.47 3.22
N GLU A 607 -12.22 -24.62 1.89
CA GLU A 607 -11.05 -25.10 1.14
C GLU A 607 -9.92 -24.07 1.12
N PHE A 608 -10.27 -22.79 0.99
CA PHE A 608 -9.34 -21.68 1.17
C PHE A 608 -8.75 -21.65 2.59
N GLY A 609 -9.57 -21.82 3.63
CA GLY A 609 -9.10 -21.88 5.02
C GLY A 609 -8.12 -23.04 5.28
N GLN A 610 -8.38 -24.21 4.72
CA GLN A 610 -7.46 -25.36 4.78
C GLN A 610 -6.11 -25.06 4.11
N ARG A 611 -6.10 -24.34 2.97
CA ARG A 611 -4.86 -23.83 2.36
C ARG A 611 -4.21 -22.74 3.20
N LEU A 612 -4.99 -21.79 3.72
CA LEU A 612 -4.49 -20.65 4.50
C LEU A 612 -3.77 -21.10 5.77
N ALA A 613 -4.31 -22.07 6.50
CA ALA A 613 -3.64 -22.66 7.67
C ALA A 613 -2.27 -23.27 7.32
N GLY A 614 -2.12 -23.85 6.11
CA GLY A 614 -0.84 -24.31 5.58
C GLY A 614 0.05 -23.21 4.97
N HIS A 615 -0.50 -22.01 4.74
CA HIS A 615 0.19 -20.85 4.17
C HIS A 615 0.68 -19.87 5.26
N VAL A 616 0.07 -19.84 6.44
CA VAL A 616 0.53 -19.08 7.61
C VAL A 616 2.01 -19.35 7.90
N ALA A 617 2.46 -20.61 7.83
CA ALA A 617 3.87 -20.96 8.00
C ALA A 617 4.83 -20.30 6.98
N ARG A 618 4.34 -19.92 5.79
CA ARG A 618 5.11 -19.13 4.80
C ARG A 618 5.14 -17.64 5.20
N LEU A 619 4.05 -17.10 5.74
CA LEU A 619 4.03 -15.74 6.29
C LEU A 619 4.99 -15.61 7.48
N ASP A 620 4.99 -16.61 8.38
CA ASP A 620 5.95 -16.72 9.49
C ASP A 620 7.39 -16.78 8.99
N ALA A 621 7.67 -17.62 7.98
CA ALA A 621 9.01 -17.80 7.42
C ALA A 621 9.55 -16.53 6.72
N LEU A 622 8.66 -15.69 6.16
CA LEU A 622 8.97 -14.37 5.61
C LEU A 622 9.16 -13.29 6.69
N GLY A 623 8.77 -13.56 7.94
CA GLY A 623 8.82 -12.60 9.05
C GLY A 623 7.67 -11.59 9.09
N ILE A 624 6.59 -11.85 8.36
CA ILE A 624 5.41 -10.96 8.26
C ILE A 624 4.66 -10.96 9.60
N ASN A 625 4.38 -9.78 10.16
CA ASN A 625 3.62 -9.63 11.40
C ASN A 625 2.10 -9.79 11.20
N HIS A 626 1.67 -10.91 10.59
CA HIS A 626 0.27 -11.20 10.29
C HIS A 626 -0.61 -11.35 11.54
N ARG A 627 -1.94 -11.31 11.34
CA ARG A 627 -2.93 -11.61 12.37
C ARG A 627 -3.16 -13.13 12.49
N PRO A 628 -2.93 -13.76 13.65
CA PRO A 628 -3.36 -15.14 13.90
C PRO A 628 -4.89 -15.26 13.82
N GLU A 629 -5.39 -16.37 13.28
CA GLU A 629 -6.83 -16.63 13.18
C GLU A 629 -7.52 -16.56 14.55
N THR A 630 -6.86 -17.09 15.59
CA THR A 630 -7.30 -17.10 17.00
C THR A 630 -7.33 -15.73 17.69
N GLY A 631 -6.86 -14.67 17.02
CA GLY A 631 -6.86 -13.30 17.55
C GLY A 631 -5.48 -12.69 17.76
N PRO A 632 -5.42 -11.39 18.13
CA PRO A 632 -4.17 -10.67 18.37
C PRO A 632 -3.34 -11.29 19.49
N LEU A 633 -2.06 -11.58 19.20
CA LEU A 633 -1.05 -11.89 20.22
C LEU A 633 -0.92 -10.71 21.21
N PRO A 634 -0.48 -10.90 22.47
CA PRO A 634 -0.45 -9.84 23.48
C PRO A 634 0.29 -8.54 23.09
N HIS A 635 1.23 -8.60 22.13
CA HIS A 635 1.96 -7.43 21.62
C HIS A 635 1.32 -6.78 20.37
N GLN A 636 0.25 -7.36 19.84
CA GLN A 636 -0.56 -6.85 18.71
C GLN A 636 -1.88 -6.20 19.21
N GLN A 637 -2.25 -6.42 20.47
CA GLN A 637 -3.50 -5.96 21.10
C GLN A 637 -3.54 -4.45 21.33
N GLY A 638 -4.76 -3.90 21.48
CA GLY A 638 -4.96 -2.49 21.82
C GLY A 638 -4.68 -2.13 23.28
N GLY A 639 -4.65 -3.14 24.17
CA GLY A 639 -4.51 -2.95 25.61
C GLY A 639 -5.66 -2.13 26.21
N THR A 640 -5.36 -1.30 27.22
CA THR A 640 -6.35 -0.49 27.95
C THR A 640 -6.23 1.02 27.72
N GLY A 641 -5.26 1.47 26.93
CA GLY A 641 -5.02 2.89 26.62
C GLY A 641 -5.78 3.39 25.38
N VAL A 642 -5.31 4.50 24.79
CA VAL A 642 -5.91 5.12 23.58
C VAL A 642 -6.05 4.16 22.39
N TRP A 643 -5.14 3.19 22.29
CA TRP A 643 -5.09 2.15 21.26
C TRP A 643 -6.08 0.99 21.49
N ARG A 644 -6.81 0.97 22.60
CA ARG A 644 -7.92 0.04 22.84
C ARG A 644 -9.01 0.25 21.79
N ARG A 645 -9.58 -0.85 21.29
CA ARG A 645 -10.83 -0.85 20.52
C ARG A 645 -11.89 0.03 21.20
N GLY A 646 -12.39 1.02 20.46
CA GLY A 646 -13.55 1.80 20.90
C GLY A 646 -14.81 0.94 20.91
N PRO A 647 -15.94 1.42 21.47
CA PRO A 647 -17.23 0.85 21.09
C PRO A 647 -17.34 0.90 19.56
N SER A 648 -17.87 -0.16 18.95
CA SER A 648 -18.26 -0.09 17.54
C SER A 648 -19.34 0.98 17.41
N ALA A 649 -19.01 2.10 16.76
CA ALA A 649 -20.02 2.98 16.22
C ALA A 649 -20.95 2.15 15.32
N PRO A 650 -22.27 2.44 15.28
CA PRO A 650 -23.08 1.93 14.19
C PRO A 650 -22.49 2.41 12.85
N PRO A 651 -22.70 1.70 11.73
CA PRO A 651 -22.46 2.29 10.43
C PRO A 651 -23.23 3.61 10.32
N ALA A 652 -22.67 4.59 9.61
CA ALA A 652 -23.36 5.87 9.40
C ALA A 652 -24.74 5.60 8.75
N GLU A 653 -25.80 6.14 9.35
CA GLU A 653 -27.15 6.08 8.78
C GLU A 653 -27.21 7.01 7.56
N GLU A 654 -26.91 6.41 6.40
CA GLU A 654 -26.73 7.03 5.09
C GLU A 654 -25.51 7.99 4.99
N PRO A 655 -24.86 8.09 3.82
CA PRO A 655 -23.99 9.23 3.56
C PRO A 655 -24.84 10.51 3.64
N LEU A 656 -24.28 11.59 4.20
CA LEU A 656 -24.96 12.88 4.34
C LEU A 656 -25.67 13.26 3.05
N ALA A 657 -27.00 13.17 3.06
CA ALA A 657 -27.81 13.56 1.92
C ALA A 657 -27.58 15.04 1.63
N LEU A 658 -26.81 15.32 0.56
CA LEU A 658 -26.65 16.65 0.00
C LEU A 658 -28.06 17.16 -0.32
N ALA A 659 -28.55 18.09 0.49
CA ALA A 659 -29.95 18.47 0.46
C ALA A 659 -30.30 19.03 -0.93
N GLU A 660 -31.15 18.30 -1.67
CA GLU A 660 -31.59 18.74 -2.99
C GLU A 660 -32.22 20.14 -2.86
N PRO A 661 -31.78 21.13 -3.65
CA PRO A 661 -32.37 22.46 -3.64
C PRO A 661 -33.79 22.37 -4.22
N GLY A 662 -34.79 22.42 -3.34
CA GLY A 662 -36.19 22.30 -3.71
C GLY A 662 -36.70 23.52 -4.49
N VAL A 663 -36.98 23.28 -5.79
CA VAL A 663 -37.91 23.97 -6.72
C VAL A 663 -38.01 25.50 -6.60
#